data_AF-A0A7Y3U935-F1
#
_entry.id   AF-A0A7Y3U935-F1
#
_cell.length_a   1.000
_cell.length_b   1.000
_cell.length_c   1.000
_cell.angle_alpha   90.00
_cell.angle_beta   90.00
_cell.angle_gamma   90.00
#
_symmetry.space_group_name_H-M   'P 1'
#
loop_
_entity.id
_entity.type
_entity.pdbx_description
1 polymer ?
#
loop_
_entity_poly.entity_id
_entity_poly.type
_entity_poly.pdbx_seq_one_letter_code
_entity_poly.pdbx_strand_id
1 'polypeptide(L)'
;MDQVFEWIGEITGILWGPWTFFVLMGAGILFTIWSRFSQYRAMTHGIAVVRGLYDDPDDPGAINHFQALSAALSATVGLGNIGGVALAIAAGGPGALVWMWIIGFFGMALKTVEITLAMIYRNTDDPDNPHGGAMWVIDKALGGRGGAWKSIAKTIGVFFCITLIISAITGGNMFQSWNVANMTSTYFDVPKVASGIILALLVGAVIVGGIKRIGTVAGKLVPFMCVLYVLCGLAVLAKNIDEIPRLFALIFSSAFNPSDPVGPFLGGSIGFAFSQGLRRALFSNEAGQGSAPIAHAAAKTDEPAREGIVGGIGPFIDTICICTLTALVILCPGGTGGKGAWNRDPLMNFALDPVVTPSFEFVTSDLIGATESAESGESVYITLEPGQPLVENGPAPSTRLWGVLGKGGSSGLQIAWKNYNAYEVPVAASLDVKWHSKDTQEELTVGTIAAMPTGTQIESAYGLVTAPQQVVVSEENEYLWENIRDVFTVVEADPNEDTNSFARGTEKERFRRWQLKGLAHRTQGEGLDSVTVEWEPITSDIEPQLAGGTGMYRNYAGAELTAHAFDRQFPGLGKWLVTFAAWLFALSTMISWSYYGEQGMIYMLGQRSVLPYKLVYLLLVIVAAVAITDTGDMEAIIDLGTGAMLWSNIPIVLGCGFLSIKCLKIYDRRLKAGEFVPHKAPTMTDVMDGHDVEKKD
;
A
#
# COMPACT_ATOMS: atom_id res chain seq x y z
N MET A 1 8.91 -15.66 -12.88
CA MET A 1 8.10 -15.02 -11.81
C MET A 1 7.04 -14.10 -12.39
N ASP A 2 7.34 -13.42 -13.50
CA ASP A 2 6.49 -12.43 -14.16
C ASP A 2 5.08 -12.93 -14.49
N GLN A 3 4.96 -14.17 -15.00
CA GLN A 3 3.64 -14.78 -15.24
C GLN A 3 2.82 -14.85 -13.94
N VAL A 4 3.40 -15.29 -12.81
CA VAL A 4 2.66 -15.36 -11.53
C VAL A 4 2.13 -13.99 -11.11
N PHE A 5 2.93 -12.94 -11.26
CA PHE A 5 2.51 -11.58 -10.93
C PHE A 5 1.46 -11.02 -11.92
N GLU A 6 1.51 -11.41 -13.19
CA GLU A 6 0.46 -11.11 -14.17
C GLU A 6 -0.88 -11.74 -13.75
N TRP A 7 -0.88 -13.03 -13.38
CA TRP A 7 -2.06 -13.71 -12.85
C TRP A 7 -2.58 -13.06 -11.55
N ILE A 8 -1.68 -12.66 -10.64
CA ILE A 8 -2.05 -11.91 -9.43
C ILE A 8 -2.70 -10.57 -9.83
N GLY A 9 -2.15 -9.87 -10.81
CA GLY A 9 -2.71 -8.62 -11.36
C GLY A 9 -4.13 -8.79 -11.90
N GLU A 10 -4.38 -9.84 -12.68
CA GLU A 10 -5.73 -10.12 -13.21
C GLU A 10 -6.73 -10.44 -12.09
N ILE A 11 -6.35 -11.32 -11.15
CA ILE A 11 -7.21 -11.71 -10.03
C ILE A 11 -7.50 -10.51 -9.14
N THR A 12 -6.48 -9.71 -8.80
CA THR A 12 -6.66 -8.48 -8.02
C THR A 12 -7.54 -7.48 -8.75
N GLY A 13 -7.41 -7.35 -10.07
CA GLY A 13 -8.30 -6.54 -10.91
C GLY A 13 -9.77 -6.95 -10.77
N ILE A 14 -10.06 -8.26 -10.71
CA ILE A 14 -11.41 -8.78 -10.48
C ILE A 14 -11.86 -8.52 -9.03
N LEU A 15 -11.03 -8.87 -8.05
CA LEU A 15 -11.33 -8.72 -6.62
C LEU A 15 -11.59 -7.27 -6.22
N TRP A 16 -10.92 -6.32 -6.88
CA TRP A 16 -11.05 -4.87 -6.65
C TRP A 16 -11.82 -4.14 -7.74
N GLY A 17 -12.60 -4.88 -8.55
CA GLY A 17 -13.47 -4.30 -9.55
C GLY A 17 -14.58 -3.43 -8.94
N PRO A 18 -15.33 -2.68 -9.76
CA PRO A 18 -16.43 -1.82 -9.31
C PRO A 18 -17.51 -2.55 -8.49
N TRP A 19 -17.66 -3.86 -8.67
CA TRP A 19 -18.64 -4.67 -7.94
C TRP A 19 -18.36 -4.74 -6.44
N THR A 20 -17.08 -4.88 -6.06
CA THR A 20 -16.65 -4.93 -4.66
C THR A 20 -17.06 -3.67 -3.92
N PHE A 21 -16.97 -2.52 -4.59
CA PHE A 21 -17.52 -1.29 -4.07
C PHE A 21 -19.02 -1.39 -3.80
N PHE A 22 -19.82 -1.74 -4.82
CA PHE A 22 -21.28 -1.71 -4.69
C PHE A 22 -21.76 -2.65 -3.59
N VAL A 23 -21.09 -3.80 -3.44
CA VAL A 23 -21.38 -4.76 -2.38
C VAL A 23 -21.04 -4.17 -1.00
N LEU A 24 -19.86 -3.57 -0.83
CA LEU A 24 -19.44 -3.02 0.47
C LEU A 24 -20.23 -1.77 0.86
N MET A 25 -20.40 -0.85 -0.08
CA MET A 25 -21.22 0.34 0.10
C MET A 25 -22.66 -0.06 0.39
N GLY A 26 -23.21 -1.00 -0.38
CA GLY A 26 -24.54 -1.55 -0.17
C GLY A 26 -24.69 -2.20 1.20
N ALA A 27 -23.73 -3.03 1.63
CA ALA A 27 -23.71 -3.67 2.95
C ALA A 27 -23.63 -2.62 4.07
N GLY A 28 -22.72 -1.64 3.95
CA GLY A 28 -22.55 -0.58 4.93
C GLY A 28 -23.79 0.31 5.07
N ILE A 29 -24.42 0.72 3.95
CA ILE A 29 -25.70 1.45 3.94
C ILE A 29 -26.81 0.60 4.56
N LEU A 30 -26.94 -0.65 4.12
CA LEU A 30 -27.94 -1.60 4.63
C LEU A 30 -27.84 -1.73 6.15
N PHE A 31 -26.64 -2.00 6.67
CA PHE A 31 -26.44 -2.18 8.11
C PHE A 31 -26.52 -0.86 8.88
N THR A 32 -26.16 0.27 8.28
CA THR A 32 -26.41 1.59 8.87
C THR A 32 -27.90 1.81 9.13
N ILE A 33 -28.75 1.59 8.13
CA ILE A 33 -30.20 1.76 8.25
C ILE A 33 -30.77 0.70 9.20
N TRP A 34 -30.38 -0.57 9.02
CA TRP A 34 -31.00 -1.69 9.74
C TRP A 34 -30.64 -1.74 11.22
N SER A 35 -29.43 -1.29 11.58
CA SER A 35 -28.97 -1.12 12.97
C SER A 35 -29.53 0.12 13.66
N ARG A 36 -30.26 0.98 12.92
CA ARG A 36 -30.72 2.31 13.37
C ARG A 36 -29.56 3.25 13.71
N PHE A 37 -28.64 3.38 12.77
CA PHE A 37 -27.50 4.29 12.84
C PHE A 37 -26.56 3.96 14.00
N SER A 38 -26.04 2.73 14.01
CA SER A 38 -25.09 2.25 15.02
C SER A 38 -23.86 3.14 15.21
N GLN A 39 -23.48 3.92 14.20
CA GLN A 39 -22.43 4.94 14.30
C GLN A 39 -22.63 5.90 15.46
N TYR A 40 -23.88 6.37 15.65
CA TYR A 40 -24.22 7.25 16.77
C TYR A 40 -23.97 6.55 18.12
N ARG A 41 -24.30 5.26 18.23
CA ARG A 41 -24.06 4.49 19.45
C ARG A 41 -22.58 4.26 19.70
N ALA A 42 -21.80 3.96 18.66
CA ALA A 42 -20.35 3.83 18.77
C ALA A 42 -19.74 5.10 19.37
N MET A 43 -20.16 6.27 18.88
CA MET A 43 -19.68 7.58 19.33
C MET A 43 -20.29 8.10 20.64
N THR A 44 -21.22 7.36 21.26
CA THR A 44 -21.86 7.77 22.53
C THR A 44 -21.69 6.67 23.57
N HIS A 45 -22.50 5.62 23.47
CA HIS A 45 -22.45 4.46 24.36
C HIS A 45 -21.12 3.70 24.26
N GLY A 46 -20.58 3.52 23.04
CA GLY A 46 -19.30 2.85 22.82
C GLY A 46 -18.15 3.54 23.56
N ILE A 47 -18.11 4.88 23.56
CA ILE A 47 -17.12 5.65 24.34
C ILE A 47 -17.29 5.41 25.84
N ALA A 48 -18.53 5.30 26.36
CA ALA A 48 -18.75 5.01 27.77
C ALA A 48 -18.28 3.58 28.13
N VAL A 49 -18.54 2.60 27.27
CA VAL A 49 -18.05 1.21 27.45
C VAL A 49 -16.52 1.17 27.42
N VAL A 50 -15.87 1.82 26.46
CA VAL A 50 -14.40 1.89 26.37
C VAL A 50 -13.75 2.57 27.58
N ARG A 51 -14.48 3.42 28.30
CA ARG A 51 -14.00 4.05 29.54
C ARG A 51 -14.21 3.17 30.77
N GLY A 52 -14.65 1.93 30.59
CA GLY A 52 -14.87 0.97 31.66
C GLY A 52 -16.11 1.28 32.50
N LEU A 53 -17.16 1.95 31.98
CA LEU A 53 -18.36 2.24 32.80
C LEU A 53 -19.31 1.05 32.95
N TYR A 54 -19.18 0.05 32.08
CA TYR A 54 -20.07 -1.10 31.96
C TYR A 54 -19.30 -2.41 32.04
N ASP A 55 -18.14 -2.40 32.68
CA ASP A 55 -17.23 -3.53 32.72
C ASP A 55 -17.56 -4.39 33.94
N ASP A 56 -17.49 -5.71 33.77
CA ASP A 56 -17.73 -6.66 34.84
C ASP A 56 -16.52 -7.61 34.98
N PRO A 57 -15.86 -7.66 36.15
CA PRO A 57 -14.79 -8.62 36.41
C PRO A 57 -15.21 -10.10 36.32
N ASP A 58 -16.50 -10.40 36.39
CA ASP A 58 -17.05 -11.76 36.25
C ASP A 58 -17.38 -12.15 34.80
N ASP A 59 -17.35 -11.20 33.86
CA ASP A 59 -17.61 -11.49 32.44
C ASP A 59 -16.51 -12.38 31.82
N PRO A 60 -16.83 -13.22 30.82
CA PRO A 60 -15.83 -14.03 30.13
C PRO A 60 -15.00 -13.20 29.15
N GLY A 61 -13.69 -13.43 29.15
CA GLY A 61 -12.72 -12.81 28.25
C GLY A 61 -11.39 -12.51 28.94
N ALA A 62 -10.41 -12.09 28.16
CA ALA A 62 -9.02 -11.97 28.61
C ALA A 62 -8.56 -10.53 28.85
N ILE A 63 -9.17 -9.56 28.17
CA ILE A 63 -8.80 -8.14 28.18
C ILE A 63 -10.05 -7.26 28.24
N ASN A 64 -9.94 -6.03 28.76
CA ASN A 64 -11.08 -5.10 28.80
C ASN A 64 -11.44 -4.55 27.40
N HIS A 65 -12.54 -3.81 27.31
CA HIS A 65 -13.01 -3.21 26.05
C HIS A 65 -12.00 -2.21 25.44
N PHE A 66 -11.28 -1.47 26.27
CA PHE A 66 -10.28 -0.50 25.82
C PHE A 66 -9.07 -1.16 25.17
N GLN A 67 -8.55 -2.22 25.79
CA GLN A 67 -7.45 -3.03 25.31
C GLN A 67 -7.84 -3.80 24.07
N ALA A 68 -9.07 -4.32 23.99
CA ALA A 68 -9.60 -4.95 22.78
C ALA A 68 -9.70 -3.97 21.60
N LEU A 69 -10.28 -2.78 21.83
CA LEU A 69 -10.31 -1.71 20.84
C LEU A 69 -8.91 -1.25 20.46
N SER A 70 -7.99 -1.11 21.41
CA SER A 70 -6.60 -0.70 21.16
C SER A 70 -5.84 -1.77 20.37
N ALA A 71 -6.02 -3.05 20.68
CA ALA A 71 -5.46 -4.15 19.89
C ALA A 71 -6.01 -4.12 18.46
N ALA A 72 -7.32 -3.96 18.27
CA ALA A 72 -7.90 -3.84 16.94
C ALA A 72 -7.41 -2.59 16.20
N LEU A 73 -7.32 -1.44 16.89
CA LEU A 73 -6.82 -0.19 16.34
C LEU A 73 -5.33 -0.26 15.99
N SER A 74 -4.52 -1.00 16.73
CA SER A 74 -3.10 -1.14 16.40
C SER A 74 -2.87 -1.84 15.06
N ALA A 75 -3.77 -2.75 14.66
CA ALA A 75 -3.75 -3.40 13.36
C ALA A 75 -4.16 -2.46 12.21
N THR A 76 -5.12 -1.57 12.46
CA THR A 76 -5.65 -0.64 11.44
C THR A 76 -4.84 0.65 11.34
N VAL A 77 -4.45 1.21 12.49
CA VAL A 77 -3.68 2.45 12.62
C VAL A 77 -2.19 2.11 12.54
N GLY A 78 -1.69 2.00 11.31
CA GLY A 78 -0.33 1.59 10.98
C GLY A 78 0.32 2.51 9.94
N LEU A 79 1.41 2.04 9.32
CA LEU A 79 2.03 2.78 8.21
C LEU A 79 1.11 2.96 7.02
N GLY A 80 0.01 2.21 6.94
CA GLY A 80 -1.04 2.48 5.97
C GLY A 80 -1.64 3.90 6.12
N ASN A 81 -1.90 4.37 7.34
CA ASN A 81 -2.51 5.68 7.57
C ASN A 81 -1.56 6.84 7.27
N ILE A 82 -0.26 6.58 7.33
CA ILE A 82 0.79 7.54 7.04
C ILE A 82 1.15 7.46 5.56
N GLY A 83 1.64 6.32 5.10
CA GLY A 83 2.14 6.13 3.75
C GLY A 83 1.09 5.72 2.72
N GLY A 84 0.13 4.90 3.11
CA GLY A 84 -0.94 4.49 2.20
C GLY A 84 -1.82 5.67 1.78
N VAL A 85 -2.17 6.58 2.70
CA VAL A 85 -2.90 7.81 2.35
C VAL A 85 -2.11 8.64 1.33
N ALA A 86 -0.79 8.69 1.50
CA ALA A 86 0.09 9.37 0.57
C ALA A 86 0.08 8.73 -0.83
N LEU A 87 0.12 7.40 -0.91
CA LEU A 87 -0.03 6.65 -2.16
C LEU A 87 -1.41 6.91 -2.80
N ALA A 88 -2.49 6.89 -2.02
CA ALA A 88 -3.85 7.12 -2.51
C ALA A 88 -4.04 8.55 -3.06
N ILE A 89 -3.43 9.57 -2.45
CA ILE A 89 -3.47 10.95 -2.95
C ILE A 89 -2.53 11.13 -4.14
N ALA A 90 -1.34 10.51 -4.12
CA ALA A 90 -0.39 10.59 -5.22
C ALA A 90 -0.95 9.94 -6.50
N ALA A 91 -1.68 8.83 -6.35
CA ALA A 91 -2.34 8.14 -7.47
C ALA A 91 -3.71 8.75 -7.79
N GLY A 92 -4.64 8.76 -6.84
CA GLY A 92 -6.04 9.14 -7.05
C GLY A 92 -6.34 10.64 -6.90
N GLY A 93 -5.38 11.43 -6.43
CA GLY A 93 -5.55 12.85 -6.20
C GLY A 93 -6.28 13.18 -4.88
N PRO A 94 -6.48 14.48 -4.59
CA PRO A 94 -7.12 14.92 -3.34
C PRO A 94 -8.55 14.37 -3.15
N GLY A 95 -9.24 14.09 -4.26
CA GLY A 95 -10.61 13.57 -4.27
C GLY A 95 -10.79 12.19 -3.67
N ALA A 96 -9.72 11.38 -3.61
CA ALA A 96 -9.75 10.06 -2.99
C ALA A 96 -10.20 10.13 -1.52
N LEU A 97 -9.90 11.23 -0.82
CA LEU A 97 -10.23 11.39 0.59
C LEU A 97 -11.74 11.44 0.88
N VAL A 98 -12.55 12.05 0.00
CA VAL A 98 -14.02 12.06 0.17
C VAL A 98 -14.56 10.63 0.19
N TRP A 99 -14.07 9.80 -0.74
CA TRP A 99 -14.48 8.41 -0.85
C TRP A 99 -14.00 7.60 0.35
N MET A 100 -12.81 7.90 0.88
CA MET A 100 -12.36 7.33 2.13
C MET A 100 -13.29 7.66 3.29
N TRP A 101 -13.78 8.90 3.41
CA TRP A 101 -14.74 9.26 4.47
C TRP A 101 -16.07 8.53 4.35
N ILE A 102 -16.61 8.44 3.15
CA ILE A 102 -17.89 7.74 2.90
C ILE A 102 -17.76 6.27 3.34
N ILE A 103 -16.66 5.62 2.96
CA ILE A 103 -16.42 4.21 3.29
C ILE A 103 -16.11 4.05 4.77
N GLY A 104 -15.33 4.95 5.38
CA GLY A 104 -15.09 4.95 6.82
C GLY A 104 -16.39 5.04 7.61
N PHE A 105 -17.28 5.97 7.23
CA PHE A 105 -18.57 6.18 7.88
C PHE A 105 -19.52 4.97 7.78
N PHE A 106 -19.68 4.39 6.59
CA PHE A 106 -20.50 3.18 6.42
C PHE A 106 -19.82 1.92 6.96
N GLY A 107 -18.48 1.90 6.95
CA GLY A 107 -17.64 0.86 7.52
C GLY A 107 -17.81 0.73 9.03
N MET A 108 -18.11 1.81 9.76
CA MET A 108 -18.45 1.75 11.19
C MET A 108 -19.62 0.78 11.46
N ALA A 109 -20.69 0.87 10.67
CA ALA A 109 -21.86 0.01 10.84
C ALA A 109 -21.56 -1.45 10.42
N LEU A 110 -20.84 -1.63 9.32
CA LEU A 110 -20.42 -2.95 8.85
C LEU A 110 -19.57 -3.66 9.91
N LYS A 111 -18.55 -2.97 10.43
CA LYS A 111 -17.64 -3.47 11.46
C LYS A 111 -18.36 -3.77 12.78
N THR A 112 -19.33 -2.92 13.17
CA THR A 112 -20.20 -3.19 14.33
C THR A 112 -20.93 -4.54 14.18
N VAL A 113 -21.48 -4.81 12.99
CA VAL A 113 -22.23 -6.04 12.71
C VAL A 113 -21.30 -7.25 12.70
N GLU A 114 -20.11 -7.13 12.10
CA GLU A 114 -19.07 -8.18 12.06
C GLU A 114 -18.63 -8.60 13.44
N ILE A 115 -18.29 -7.62 14.28
CA ILE A 115 -17.79 -7.87 15.63
C ILE A 115 -18.90 -8.44 16.50
N THR A 116 -20.11 -7.89 16.44
CA THR A 116 -21.26 -8.48 17.13
C THR A 116 -21.45 -9.95 16.74
N LEU A 117 -21.29 -10.28 15.46
CA LEU A 117 -21.46 -11.64 14.96
C LEU A 117 -20.39 -12.59 15.49
N ALA A 118 -19.13 -12.16 15.46
CA ALA A 118 -18.03 -12.93 16.03
C ALA A 118 -18.21 -13.13 17.53
N MET A 119 -18.69 -12.12 18.26
CA MET A 119 -18.96 -12.22 19.68
C MET A 119 -20.12 -13.17 20.01
N ILE A 120 -21.12 -13.30 19.13
CA ILE A 120 -22.19 -14.31 19.28
C ILE A 120 -21.64 -15.74 19.17
N TYR A 121 -20.64 -15.95 18.29
CA TYR A 121 -20.10 -17.27 17.96
C TYR A 121 -18.72 -17.57 18.56
N ARG A 122 -18.14 -16.67 19.36
CA ARG A 122 -16.83 -16.87 19.96
C ARG A 122 -16.80 -18.10 20.85
N ASN A 123 -15.61 -18.66 21.03
CA ASN A 123 -15.33 -19.70 21.99
C ASN A 123 -14.66 -19.05 23.22
N THR A 124 -15.24 -19.27 24.39
CA THR A 124 -14.70 -18.85 25.70
C THR A 124 -14.56 -20.04 26.65
N ASP A 125 -14.40 -21.26 26.13
CA ASP A 125 -14.13 -22.49 26.90
C ASP A 125 -12.87 -22.33 27.76
N ASP A 126 -11.87 -21.62 27.21
CA ASP A 126 -10.76 -21.03 27.96
C ASP A 126 -10.94 -19.49 27.96
N PRO A 127 -11.46 -18.89 29.05
CA PRO A 127 -11.66 -17.45 29.15
C PRO A 127 -10.37 -16.64 29.03
N ASP A 128 -9.22 -17.23 29.32
CA ASP A 128 -7.91 -16.57 29.20
C ASP A 128 -7.38 -16.58 27.77
N ASN A 129 -7.90 -17.47 26.91
CA ASN A 129 -7.55 -17.58 25.49
C ASN A 129 -8.81 -17.75 24.62
N PRO A 130 -9.71 -16.76 24.59
CA PRO A 130 -10.92 -16.84 23.79
C PRO A 130 -10.59 -16.78 22.29
N HIS A 131 -11.38 -17.52 21.50
CA HIS A 131 -11.21 -17.62 20.05
C HIS A 131 -12.44 -17.09 19.33
N GLY A 132 -12.25 -16.21 18.35
CA GLY A 132 -13.34 -15.69 17.52
C GLY A 132 -12.85 -15.14 16.20
N GLY A 133 -13.78 -14.69 15.36
CA GLY A 133 -13.49 -14.22 14.01
C GLY A 133 -14.40 -14.86 12.96
N ALA A 134 -14.25 -14.44 11.70
CA ALA A 134 -15.11 -14.87 10.60
C ALA A 134 -15.11 -16.40 10.40
N MET A 135 -13.96 -17.06 10.59
CA MET A 135 -13.82 -18.52 10.50
C MET A 135 -14.68 -19.26 11.53
N TRP A 136 -14.77 -18.74 12.76
CA TRP A 136 -15.62 -19.33 13.81
C TRP A 136 -17.10 -19.06 13.56
N VAL A 137 -17.43 -17.89 13.03
CA VAL A 137 -18.80 -17.54 12.65
C VAL A 137 -19.31 -18.52 11.60
N ILE A 138 -18.59 -18.73 10.50
CA ILE A 138 -19.07 -19.61 9.43
C ILE A 138 -19.16 -21.07 9.90
N ASP A 139 -18.16 -21.55 10.65
CA ASP A 139 -18.12 -22.92 11.16
C ASP A 139 -19.32 -23.21 12.08
N LYS A 140 -19.63 -22.30 13.01
CA LYS A 140 -20.76 -22.49 13.92
C LYS A 140 -22.12 -22.17 13.29
N ALA A 141 -22.24 -21.08 12.53
CA ALA A 141 -23.52 -20.63 11.97
C ALA A 141 -24.01 -21.54 10.83
N LEU A 142 -23.11 -21.91 9.91
CA LEU A 142 -23.45 -22.76 8.77
C LEU A 142 -23.14 -24.23 9.06
N GLY A 143 -21.98 -24.52 9.65
CA GLY A 143 -21.58 -25.90 9.94
C GLY A 143 -22.42 -26.56 11.04
N GLY A 144 -23.02 -25.78 11.94
CA GLY A 144 -23.99 -26.25 12.92
C GLY A 144 -25.26 -26.87 12.31
N ARG A 145 -25.54 -26.65 11.02
CA ARG A 145 -26.66 -27.30 10.30
C ARG A 145 -26.42 -28.79 10.00
N GLY A 146 -25.18 -29.27 10.16
CA GLY A 146 -24.81 -30.66 9.93
C GLY A 146 -24.75 -31.06 8.45
N GLY A 147 -24.34 -32.30 8.19
CA GLY A 147 -24.21 -32.85 6.84
C GLY A 147 -23.19 -32.12 5.97
N ALA A 148 -23.51 -31.89 4.69
CA ALA A 148 -22.64 -31.22 3.72
C ALA A 148 -22.26 -29.78 4.13
N TRP A 149 -23.14 -29.09 4.87
CA TRP A 149 -22.90 -27.72 5.33
C TRP A 149 -21.71 -27.60 6.28
N LYS A 150 -21.42 -28.65 7.06
CA LYS A 150 -20.23 -28.69 7.92
C LYS A 150 -18.94 -28.65 7.11
N SER A 151 -18.87 -29.45 6.04
CA SER A 151 -17.71 -29.47 5.15
C SER A 151 -17.55 -28.14 4.40
N ILE A 152 -18.64 -27.59 3.86
CA ILE A 152 -18.64 -26.28 3.17
C ILE A 152 -18.15 -25.18 4.11
N ALA A 153 -18.69 -25.10 5.32
CA ALA A 153 -18.32 -24.09 6.30
C ALA A 153 -16.84 -24.19 6.68
N LYS A 154 -16.34 -25.42 6.90
CA LYS A 154 -14.93 -25.65 7.20
C LYS A 154 -14.02 -25.22 6.05
N THR A 155 -14.39 -25.50 4.80
CA THR A 155 -13.62 -25.06 3.63
C THR A 155 -13.56 -23.54 3.53
N ILE A 156 -14.69 -22.85 3.70
CA ILE A 156 -14.73 -21.37 3.68
C ILE A 156 -13.88 -20.80 4.83
N GLY A 157 -13.98 -21.36 6.04
CA GLY A 157 -13.18 -20.94 7.18
C GLY A 157 -11.68 -21.15 6.97
N VAL A 158 -11.28 -22.28 6.37
CA VAL A 158 -9.86 -22.54 6.02
C VAL A 158 -9.38 -21.55 4.95
N PHE A 159 -10.17 -21.29 3.92
CA PHE A 159 -9.83 -20.31 2.88
C PHE A 159 -9.67 -18.90 3.46
N PHE A 160 -10.57 -18.49 4.36
CA PHE A 160 -10.42 -17.25 5.12
C PHE A 160 -9.12 -17.22 5.93
N CYS A 161 -8.78 -18.30 6.64
CA CYS A 161 -7.53 -18.35 7.41
C CYS A 161 -6.28 -18.25 6.53
N ILE A 162 -6.26 -18.88 5.35
CA ILE A 162 -5.14 -18.78 4.40
C ILE A 162 -4.95 -17.32 3.97
N THR A 163 -6.01 -16.66 3.55
CA THR A 163 -5.97 -15.25 3.09
C THR A 163 -5.62 -14.28 4.23
N LEU A 164 -6.09 -14.57 5.45
CA LEU A 164 -5.71 -13.87 6.67
C LEU A 164 -4.21 -13.98 6.97
N ILE A 165 -3.63 -15.18 6.86
CA ILE A 165 -2.21 -15.41 7.11
C ILE A 165 -1.34 -14.75 6.05
N ILE A 166 -1.74 -14.81 4.77
CA ILE A 166 -1.06 -14.10 3.69
C ILE A 166 -1.03 -12.60 4.00
N SER A 167 -2.19 -12.01 4.33
CA SER A 167 -2.29 -10.57 4.67
C SER A 167 -1.51 -10.20 5.93
N ALA A 168 -1.48 -11.07 6.94
CA ALA A 168 -0.70 -10.88 8.16
C ALA A 168 0.81 -10.87 7.88
N ILE A 169 1.28 -11.73 6.98
CA ILE A 169 2.69 -11.82 6.59
C ILE A 169 3.08 -10.66 5.67
N THR A 170 2.24 -10.29 4.70
CA THR A 170 2.61 -9.25 3.73
C THR A 170 2.34 -7.84 4.27
N GLY A 171 1.07 -7.48 4.44
CA GLY A 171 0.67 -6.14 4.87
C GLY A 171 0.93 -5.88 6.36
N GLY A 172 0.68 -6.89 7.19
CA GLY A 172 0.86 -6.81 8.64
C GLY A 172 2.32 -6.88 9.11
N ASN A 173 3.26 -7.37 8.29
CA ASN A 173 4.65 -7.64 8.68
C ASN A 173 5.68 -7.11 7.68
N MET A 174 5.77 -7.72 6.51
CA MET A 174 6.85 -7.41 5.57
C MET A 174 6.77 -5.93 5.14
N PHE A 175 5.57 -5.39 4.89
CA PHE A 175 5.39 -4.01 4.44
C PHE A 175 5.76 -3.01 5.54
N GLN A 176 5.41 -3.34 6.78
CA GLN A 176 5.72 -2.51 7.95
C GLN A 176 7.24 -2.45 8.17
N SER A 177 7.90 -3.60 8.16
CA SER A 177 9.34 -3.71 8.41
C SER A 177 10.20 -3.08 7.32
N TRP A 178 9.84 -3.29 6.05
CA TRP A 178 10.51 -2.67 4.91
C TRP A 178 10.43 -1.14 4.98
N ASN A 179 9.25 -0.58 5.21
CA ASN A 179 9.03 0.87 5.18
C ASN A 179 9.75 1.56 6.36
N VAL A 180 9.75 0.94 7.55
CA VAL A 180 10.58 1.39 8.68
C VAL A 180 12.07 1.32 8.38
N ALA A 181 12.55 0.21 7.79
CA ALA A 181 13.96 0.03 7.49
C ALA A 181 14.45 1.04 6.44
N ASN A 182 13.66 1.25 5.39
CA ASN A 182 13.94 2.27 4.37
C ASN A 182 13.98 3.67 4.97
N MET A 183 12.93 4.07 5.69
CA MET A 183 12.87 5.40 6.27
C MET A 183 14.05 5.64 7.23
N THR A 184 14.39 4.67 8.06
CA THR A 184 15.51 4.79 9.01
C THR A 184 16.85 4.86 8.27
N SER A 185 17.02 4.07 7.21
CA SER A 185 18.21 4.14 6.35
C SER A 185 18.32 5.49 5.63
N THR A 186 17.23 5.99 5.04
CA THR A 186 17.21 7.24 4.27
C THR A 186 17.52 8.46 5.13
N TYR A 187 16.99 8.51 6.36
CA TYR A 187 17.12 9.70 7.23
C TYR A 187 18.29 9.64 8.21
N PHE A 188 18.72 8.45 8.62
CA PHE A 188 19.73 8.27 9.67
C PHE A 188 20.91 7.38 9.27
N ASP A 189 20.96 6.93 8.01
CA ASP A 189 22.01 6.05 7.47
C ASP A 189 22.21 4.75 8.28
N VAL A 190 21.15 4.31 8.98
CA VAL A 190 21.15 3.05 9.73
C VAL A 190 20.97 1.89 8.75
N PRO A 191 21.83 0.85 8.78
CA PRO A 191 21.67 -0.30 7.91
C PRO A 191 20.31 -0.97 8.09
N LYS A 192 19.62 -1.26 6.98
CA LYS A 192 18.27 -1.85 6.98
C LYS A 192 18.16 -3.14 7.81
N VAL A 193 19.20 -3.98 7.77
CA VAL A 193 19.29 -5.22 8.56
C VAL A 193 19.18 -4.93 10.06
N ALA A 194 19.84 -3.87 10.54
CA ALA A 194 19.83 -3.50 11.95
C ALA A 194 18.42 -3.06 12.38
N SER A 195 17.74 -2.25 11.57
CA SER A 195 16.35 -1.87 11.78
C SER A 195 15.44 -3.10 11.86
N GLY A 196 15.58 -4.05 10.92
CA GLY A 196 14.83 -5.31 10.92
C GLY A 196 15.05 -6.17 12.16
N ILE A 197 16.31 -6.32 12.62
CA ILE A 197 16.63 -7.09 13.84
C ILE A 197 16.01 -6.43 15.08
N ILE A 198 16.20 -5.11 15.25
CA ILE A 198 15.64 -4.39 16.40
C ILE A 198 14.11 -4.51 16.40
N LEU A 199 13.48 -4.33 15.24
CA LEU A 199 12.04 -4.43 15.10
C LEU A 199 11.53 -5.84 15.41
N ALA A 200 12.21 -6.89 14.94
CA ALA A 200 11.88 -8.27 15.25
C ALA A 200 12.00 -8.58 16.76
N LEU A 201 13.04 -8.05 17.43
CA LEU A 201 13.21 -8.21 18.88
C LEU A 201 12.08 -7.51 19.66
N LEU A 202 11.71 -6.29 19.26
CA LEU A 202 10.61 -5.55 19.89
C LEU A 202 9.27 -6.25 19.70
N VAL A 203 8.95 -6.69 18.48
CA VAL A 203 7.73 -7.46 18.20
C VAL A 203 7.73 -8.77 18.99
N GLY A 204 8.85 -9.52 18.95
CA GLY A 204 9.03 -10.78 19.65
C GLY A 204 8.83 -10.66 21.17
N ALA A 205 9.34 -9.59 21.77
CA ALA A 205 9.17 -9.31 23.20
C ALA A 205 7.69 -9.17 23.60
N VAL A 206 6.81 -8.75 22.68
CA VAL A 206 5.38 -8.58 22.96
C VAL A 206 4.58 -9.83 22.61
N ILE A 207 4.73 -10.37 21.38
CA ILE A 207 3.85 -11.44 20.89
C ILE A 207 4.03 -12.77 21.65
N VAL A 208 5.17 -13.00 22.29
CA VAL A 208 5.41 -14.20 23.13
C VAL A 208 4.45 -14.24 24.32
N GLY A 209 3.98 -13.10 24.83
CA GLY A 209 3.07 -13.03 25.97
C GLY A 209 1.59 -13.27 25.68
N GLY A 210 1.22 -13.56 24.43
CA GLY A 210 -0.17 -13.80 24.02
C GLY A 210 -1.08 -12.57 24.15
N ILE A 211 -2.40 -12.79 24.07
CA ILE A 211 -3.37 -11.70 23.93
C ILE A 211 -3.39 -10.71 25.09
N LYS A 212 -3.15 -11.16 26.33
CA LYS A 212 -3.09 -10.26 27.51
C LYS A 212 -1.95 -9.25 27.41
N ARG A 213 -0.74 -9.71 27.04
CA ARG A 213 0.42 -8.81 26.84
C ARG A 213 0.22 -7.91 25.64
N ILE A 214 -0.36 -8.43 24.55
CA ILE A 214 -0.70 -7.65 23.37
C ILE A 214 -1.68 -6.53 23.72
N GLY A 215 -2.77 -6.84 24.42
CA GLY A 215 -3.76 -5.85 24.87
C GLY A 215 -3.14 -4.79 25.78
N THR A 216 -2.31 -5.19 26.75
CA THR A 216 -1.62 -4.26 27.66
C THR A 216 -0.68 -3.31 26.91
N VAL A 217 0.12 -3.84 25.98
CA VAL A 217 1.05 -3.02 25.19
C VAL A 217 0.29 -2.12 24.23
N ALA A 218 -0.71 -2.66 23.50
CA ALA A 218 -1.53 -1.88 22.59
C ALA A 218 -2.29 -0.75 23.31
N GLY A 219 -2.85 -1.03 24.50
CA GLY A 219 -3.53 -0.05 25.34
C GLY A 219 -2.65 1.14 25.73
N LYS A 220 -1.33 1.00 25.77
CA LYS A 220 -0.39 2.10 26.04
C LYS A 220 0.16 2.73 24.77
N LEU A 221 0.58 1.88 23.84
CA LEU A 221 1.27 2.27 22.61
C LEU A 221 0.34 3.04 21.66
N VAL A 222 -0.88 2.56 21.46
CA VAL A 222 -1.82 3.13 20.47
C VAL A 222 -2.29 4.53 20.84
N PRO A 223 -2.75 4.81 22.08
CA PRO A 223 -3.11 6.18 22.44
C PRO A 223 -1.92 7.11 22.35
N PHE A 224 -0.73 6.67 22.78
CA PHE A 224 0.48 7.48 22.72
C PHE A 224 0.84 7.86 21.28
N MET A 225 0.93 6.89 20.37
CA MET A 225 1.30 7.15 18.97
C MET A 225 0.24 7.98 18.25
N CYS A 226 -1.06 7.75 18.51
CA CYS A 226 -2.15 8.53 17.94
C CYS A 226 -2.12 9.99 18.42
N VAL A 227 -1.99 10.22 19.72
CA VAL A 227 -1.92 11.59 20.29
C VAL A 227 -0.70 12.33 19.76
N LEU A 228 0.47 11.68 19.75
CA LEU A 228 1.70 12.25 19.22
C LEU A 228 1.50 12.71 17.76
N TYR A 229 0.98 11.82 16.92
CA TYR A 229 0.76 12.11 15.50
C TYR A 229 -0.30 13.20 15.29
N VAL A 230 -1.40 13.16 16.06
CA VAL A 230 -2.47 14.16 16.01
C VAL A 230 -1.95 15.54 16.39
N LEU A 231 -1.21 15.67 17.49
CA LEU A 231 -0.66 16.96 17.92
C LEU A 231 0.22 17.59 16.85
N CYS A 232 1.06 16.79 16.20
CA CYS A 232 1.97 17.30 15.17
C CYS A 232 1.24 17.67 13.88
N GLY A 233 0.28 16.87 13.43
CA GLY A 233 -0.55 17.27 12.30
C GLY A 233 -1.38 18.52 12.60
N LEU A 234 -1.95 18.64 13.80
CA LEU A 234 -2.66 19.85 14.22
C LEU A 234 -1.74 21.07 14.27
N ALA A 235 -0.47 20.92 14.66
CA ALA A 235 0.50 22.02 14.59
C ALA A 235 0.74 22.49 13.15
N VAL A 236 0.81 21.57 12.18
CA VAL A 236 0.89 21.91 10.75
C VAL A 236 -0.37 22.64 10.27
N LEU A 237 -1.55 22.15 10.65
CA LEU A 237 -2.81 22.77 10.27
C LEU A 237 -3.00 24.15 10.92
N ALA A 238 -2.58 24.32 12.17
CA ALA A 238 -2.63 25.60 12.87
C ALA A 238 -1.74 26.66 12.18
N LYS A 239 -0.58 26.24 11.66
CA LYS A 239 0.28 27.12 10.85
C LYS A 239 -0.37 27.54 9.52
N ASN A 240 -1.20 26.69 8.95
CA ASN A 240 -1.85 26.89 7.65
C ASN A 240 -3.37 27.06 7.79
N ILE A 241 -3.83 27.68 8.88
CA ILE A 241 -5.25 27.69 9.25
C ILE A 241 -6.14 28.34 8.19
N ASP A 242 -5.62 29.37 7.51
CA ASP A 242 -6.32 30.11 6.46
C ASP A 242 -6.53 29.27 5.17
N GLU A 243 -5.70 28.25 4.96
CA GLU A 243 -5.78 27.38 3.78
C GLU A 243 -6.76 26.22 3.98
N ILE A 244 -7.14 25.90 5.22
CA ILE A 244 -8.01 24.76 5.53
C ILE A 244 -9.32 24.78 4.70
N PRO A 245 -10.07 25.90 4.58
CA PRO A 245 -11.26 25.94 3.74
C PRO A 245 -10.99 25.63 2.27
N ARG A 246 -9.86 26.11 1.73
CA ARG A 246 -9.44 25.84 0.35
C ARG A 246 -9.07 24.37 0.16
N LEU A 247 -8.42 23.74 1.15
CA LEU A 247 -8.09 22.32 1.10
C LEU A 247 -9.34 21.46 1.04
N PHE A 248 -10.34 21.74 1.88
CA PHE A 248 -11.62 21.05 1.81
C PHE A 248 -12.31 21.28 0.44
N ALA A 249 -12.32 22.52 -0.06
CA ALA A 249 -12.87 22.81 -1.38
C ALA A 249 -12.18 21.98 -2.48
N LEU A 250 -10.84 21.88 -2.45
CA LEU A 250 -10.05 21.06 -3.37
C LEU A 250 -10.44 19.58 -3.28
N ILE A 251 -10.48 19.03 -2.06
CA ILE A 251 -10.86 17.64 -1.80
C ILE A 251 -12.24 17.33 -2.40
N PHE A 252 -13.24 18.17 -2.13
CA PHE A 252 -14.59 17.98 -2.66
C PHE A 252 -14.65 18.18 -4.19
N SER A 253 -13.99 19.20 -4.74
CA SER A 253 -14.00 19.44 -6.18
C SER A 253 -13.33 18.31 -6.96
N SER A 254 -12.22 17.78 -6.45
CA SER A 254 -11.47 16.68 -7.07
C SER A 254 -12.17 15.33 -6.94
N ALA A 255 -13.08 15.17 -5.97
CA ALA A 255 -13.83 13.92 -5.79
C ALA A 255 -14.96 13.75 -6.82
N PHE A 256 -15.54 14.86 -7.28
CA PHE A 256 -16.73 14.87 -8.15
C PHE A 256 -16.49 15.47 -9.54
N ASN A 257 -15.26 15.92 -9.82
CA ASN A 257 -14.84 16.35 -11.15
C ASN A 257 -13.55 15.63 -11.55
N PRO A 258 -13.36 15.31 -12.84
CA PRO A 258 -12.07 14.84 -13.34
C PRO A 258 -10.98 15.86 -12.98
N SER A 259 -9.94 15.39 -12.29
CA SER A 259 -8.83 16.26 -11.89
C SER A 259 -7.80 16.31 -13.00
N ASP A 260 -7.44 17.53 -13.40
CA ASP A 260 -6.40 17.74 -14.40
C ASP A 260 -5.02 17.36 -13.82
N PRO A 261 -4.13 16.80 -14.65
CA PRO A 261 -2.81 16.41 -14.21
C PRO A 261 -1.96 17.63 -13.87
N VAL A 262 -1.24 17.60 -12.73
CA VAL A 262 -0.43 18.72 -12.24
C VAL A 262 0.85 18.22 -11.58
N GLY A 263 2.00 18.71 -12.05
CA GLY A 263 3.31 18.28 -11.52
C GLY A 263 3.45 16.75 -11.57
N PRO A 264 3.80 16.09 -10.44
CA PRO A 264 3.94 14.63 -10.38
C PRO A 264 2.62 13.86 -10.37
N PHE A 265 1.47 14.52 -10.18
CA PHE A 265 0.16 13.88 -10.20
C PHE A 265 -0.31 13.66 -11.65
N LEU A 266 -0.63 12.41 -11.99
CA LEU A 266 -0.98 11.98 -13.35
C LEU A 266 -2.38 12.42 -13.81
N GLY A 267 -3.16 13.09 -12.96
CA GLY A 267 -4.57 13.34 -13.23
C GLY A 267 -5.41 12.11 -12.86
N GLY A 268 -6.71 12.32 -12.71
CA GLY A 268 -7.59 11.23 -12.31
C GLY A 268 -9.02 11.47 -12.73
N SER A 269 -9.65 10.44 -13.31
CA SER A 269 -11.10 10.42 -13.45
C SER A 269 -11.75 10.31 -12.08
N ILE A 270 -13.04 10.67 -11.99
CA ILE A 270 -13.84 10.46 -10.78
C ILE A 270 -13.76 8.99 -10.34
N GLY A 271 -13.87 8.06 -11.30
CA GLY A 271 -13.81 6.62 -11.04
C GLY A 271 -12.44 6.15 -10.51
N PHE A 272 -11.35 6.81 -10.91
CA PHE A 272 -10.01 6.48 -10.42
C PHE A 272 -9.76 7.03 -9.01
N ALA A 273 -10.09 8.31 -8.76
CA ALA A 273 -10.01 8.89 -7.42
C ALA A 273 -10.83 8.06 -6.41
N PHE A 274 -12.01 7.65 -6.85
CA PHE A 274 -12.89 6.74 -6.14
C PHE A 274 -12.26 5.37 -5.84
N SER A 275 -11.72 4.69 -6.86
CA SER A 275 -11.15 3.34 -6.66
C SER A 275 -9.94 3.36 -5.73
N GLN A 276 -9.10 4.40 -5.84
CA GLN A 276 -7.97 4.61 -4.94
C GLN A 276 -8.43 4.91 -3.51
N GLY A 277 -9.43 5.78 -3.34
CA GLY A 277 -10.03 6.05 -2.04
C GLY A 277 -10.64 4.80 -1.40
N LEU A 278 -11.26 3.93 -2.21
CA LEU A 278 -11.85 2.68 -1.74
C LEU A 278 -10.83 1.67 -1.26
N ARG A 279 -9.86 1.32 -2.11
CA ARG A 279 -8.78 0.38 -1.76
C ARG A 279 -8.09 0.85 -0.49
N ARG A 280 -7.84 2.16 -0.41
CA ARG A 280 -7.17 2.74 0.75
C ARG A 280 -8.02 2.67 2.02
N ALA A 281 -9.28 3.08 1.98
CA ALA A 281 -10.11 3.08 3.18
C ALA A 281 -10.29 1.68 3.75
N LEU A 282 -10.46 0.68 2.89
CA LEU A 282 -10.64 -0.71 3.31
C LEU A 282 -9.36 -1.30 3.89
N PHE A 283 -8.20 -1.04 3.30
CA PHE A 283 -6.93 -1.40 3.89
C PHE A 283 -6.70 -0.69 5.24
N SER A 284 -7.17 0.56 5.37
CA SER A 284 -7.00 1.36 6.58
C SER A 284 -7.85 0.83 7.74
N ASN A 285 -9.16 0.75 7.58
CA ASN A 285 -10.07 0.46 8.70
C ASN A 285 -10.53 -1.00 8.82
N GLU A 286 -10.19 -1.84 7.84
CA GLU A 286 -10.53 -3.28 7.77
C GLU A 286 -12.04 -3.60 7.79
N ALA A 287 -12.91 -2.62 7.55
CA ALA A 287 -14.35 -2.88 7.52
C ALA A 287 -14.70 -3.84 6.37
N GLY A 288 -15.42 -4.93 6.66
CA GLY A 288 -15.74 -5.93 5.65
C GLY A 288 -14.73 -7.07 5.51
N GLN A 289 -13.51 -6.92 6.05
CA GLN A 289 -12.45 -7.92 5.92
C GLN A 289 -12.56 -9.07 6.92
N GLY A 290 -13.24 -8.88 8.06
CA GLY A 290 -13.43 -9.93 9.07
C GLY A 290 -12.22 -10.24 9.98
N SER A 291 -11.13 -9.46 9.89
CA SER A 291 -9.93 -9.53 10.74
C SER A 291 -10.15 -8.93 12.14
N ALA A 292 -10.63 -7.68 12.21
CA ALA A 292 -10.82 -6.97 13.48
C ALA A 292 -11.65 -7.72 14.55
N PRO A 293 -12.70 -8.49 14.20
CA PRO A 293 -13.42 -9.32 15.17
C PRO A 293 -12.54 -10.31 15.96
N ILE A 294 -11.35 -10.65 15.47
CA ILE A 294 -10.40 -11.54 16.15
C ILE A 294 -9.85 -10.91 17.44
N ALA A 295 -9.47 -9.62 17.41
CA ALA A 295 -9.05 -8.91 18.63
C ALA A 295 -10.22 -8.71 19.60
N HIS A 296 -11.36 -8.26 19.07
CA HIS A 296 -12.55 -8.00 19.87
C HIS A 296 -13.13 -9.27 20.53
N ALA A 297 -12.92 -10.45 19.94
CA ALA A 297 -13.28 -11.72 20.57
C ALA A 297 -12.63 -11.94 21.94
N ALA A 298 -11.52 -11.25 22.24
CA ALA A 298 -10.83 -11.31 23.52
C ALA A 298 -11.39 -10.40 24.61
N ALA A 299 -12.31 -9.49 24.26
CA ALA A 299 -12.91 -8.55 25.21
C ALA A 299 -13.72 -9.26 26.29
N LYS A 300 -13.62 -8.78 27.51
CA LYS A 300 -14.36 -9.27 28.67
C LYS A 300 -15.78 -8.72 28.66
N THR A 301 -16.75 -9.53 28.22
CA THR A 301 -18.16 -9.13 28.17
C THR A 301 -19.10 -10.32 27.97
N ASP A 302 -20.26 -10.30 28.60
CA ASP A 302 -21.36 -11.24 28.33
C ASP A 302 -22.27 -10.80 27.17
N GLU A 303 -22.30 -9.49 26.86
CA GLU A 303 -23.12 -8.88 25.81
C GLU A 303 -22.40 -8.71 24.45
N PRO A 304 -22.68 -9.52 23.42
CA PRO A 304 -22.01 -9.40 22.11
C PRO A 304 -22.18 -8.03 21.44
N ALA A 305 -23.36 -7.43 21.62
CA ALA A 305 -23.68 -6.11 21.08
C ALA A 305 -22.88 -4.98 21.73
N ARG A 306 -22.51 -5.12 23.01
CA ARG A 306 -21.71 -4.13 23.74
C ARG A 306 -20.37 -3.96 23.04
N GLU A 307 -19.68 -5.06 22.79
CA GLU A 307 -18.39 -5.04 22.10
C GLU A 307 -18.49 -4.73 20.61
N GLY A 308 -19.58 -5.16 19.95
CA GLY A 308 -19.87 -4.72 18.59
C GLY A 308 -19.92 -3.21 18.44
N ILE A 309 -20.58 -2.51 19.37
CA ILE A 309 -20.67 -1.04 19.38
C ILE A 309 -19.30 -0.40 19.61
N VAL A 310 -18.47 -0.98 20.49
CA VAL A 310 -17.07 -0.54 20.71
C VAL A 310 -16.25 -0.64 19.43
N GLY A 311 -16.33 -1.77 18.75
CA GLY A 311 -15.65 -2.01 17.48
C GLY A 311 -16.02 -1.04 16.36
N GLY A 312 -17.24 -0.51 16.38
CA GLY A 312 -17.70 0.53 15.47
C GLY A 312 -16.94 1.86 15.58
N ILE A 313 -16.20 2.10 16.67
CA ILE A 313 -15.37 3.32 16.86
C ILE A 313 -14.12 3.29 15.95
N GLY A 314 -13.61 2.09 15.64
CA GLY A 314 -12.34 1.91 14.90
C GLY A 314 -12.23 2.75 13.63
N PRO A 315 -13.17 2.63 12.66
CA PRO A 315 -13.10 3.36 11.40
C PRO A 315 -13.18 4.88 11.55
N PHE A 316 -13.80 5.39 12.63
CA PHE A 316 -13.81 6.82 12.93
C PHE A 316 -12.41 7.32 13.32
N ILE A 317 -11.76 6.67 14.28
CA ILE A 317 -10.41 7.04 14.72
C ILE A 317 -9.44 6.92 13.53
N ASP A 318 -9.48 5.78 12.87
CA ASP A 318 -8.57 5.44 11.78
C ASP A 318 -8.73 6.35 10.56
N THR A 319 -9.91 6.36 9.94
CA THR A 319 -10.13 6.97 8.64
C THR A 319 -10.57 8.41 8.74
N ILE A 320 -11.49 8.72 9.67
CA ILE A 320 -12.07 10.06 9.78
C ILE A 320 -11.12 11.00 10.52
N CYS A 321 -10.36 10.52 11.51
CA CYS A 321 -9.39 11.36 12.23
C CYS A 321 -7.97 11.25 11.65
N ILE A 322 -7.32 10.09 11.75
CA ILE A 322 -5.89 9.95 11.42
C ILE A 322 -5.64 10.12 9.91
N CYS A 323 -6.36 9.40 9.05
CA CYS A 323 -6.16 9.53 7.59
C CYS A 323 -6.51 10.92 7.06
N THR A 324 -7.56 11.56 7.58
CA THR A 324 -7.87 12.95 7.25
C THR A 324 -6.73 13.89 7.61
N LEU A 325 -6.17 13.74 8.82
CA LEU A 325 -5.06 14.58 9.24
C LEU A 325 -3.84 14.38 8.35
N THR A 326 -3.47 13.12 8.06
CA THR A 326 -2.39 12.81 7.12
C THR A 326 -2.64 13.46 5.76
N ALA A 327 -3.84 13.29 5.21
CA ALA A 327 -4.20 13.85 3.91
C ALA A 327 -4.09 15.37 3.90
N LEU A 328 -4.63 16.05 4.92
CA LEU A 328 -4.54 17.50 5.02
C LEU A 328 -3.10 17.98 5.13
N VAL A 329 -2.23 17.29 5.88
CA VAL A 329 -0.80 17.62 5.95
C VAL A 329 -0.12 17.48 4.59
N ILE A 330 -0.42 16.41 3.84
CA ILE A 330 0.13 16.18 2.49
C ILE A 330 -0.33 17.25 1.49
N LEU A 331 -1.60 17.67 1.61
CA LEU A 331 -2.22 18.67 0.74
C LEU A 331 -1.84 20.10 1.14
N CYS A 332 -1.46 20.34 2.40
CA CYS A 332 -1.12 21.67 2.91
C CYS A 332 0.01 22.30 2.09
N PRO A 333 -0.16 23.54 1.63
CA PRO A 333 0.90 24.24 0.91
C PRO A 333 2.10 24.48 1.82
N GLY A 334 3.31 24.23 1.33
CA GLY A 334 4.55 24.44 2.09
C GLY A 334 5.76 24.66 1.18
N GLY A 335 6.81 25.31 1.70
CA GLY A 335 8.02 25.65 0.93
C GLY A 335 7.84 26.82 -0.06
N THR A 336 8.87 27.09 -0.85
CA THR A 336 8.88 28.09 -1.94
C THR A 336 8.00 27.59 -3.10
N GLY A 337 6.75 28.06 -3.19
CA GLY A 337 5.84 27.72 -4.29
C GLY A 337 4.36 27.58 -3.92
N GLY A 338 4.01 27.51 -2.62
CA GLY A 338 2.61 27.44 -2.19
C GLY A 338 1.88 26.15 -2.64
N LYS A 339 2.61 25.08 -2.95
CA LYS A 339 2.11 23.77 -3.34
C LYS A 339 2.26 22.76 -2.21
N GLY A 340 1.41 21.74 -2.19
CA GLY A 340 1.49 20.63 -1.26
C GLY A 340 2.58 19.62 -1.66
N ALA A 341 2.88 18.66 -0.79
CA ALA A 341 3.89 17.64 -1.07
C ALA A 341 3.48 16.73 -2.25
N TRP A 342 2.18 16.53 -2.44
CA TRP A 342 1.62 15.70 -3.50
C TRP A 342 1.79 16.32 -4.90
N ASN A 343 1.73 17.65 -5.04
CA ASN A 343 1.89 18.38 -6.31
C ASN A 343 3.15 19.27 -6.30
N ARG A 344 4.19 18.79 -5.64
CA ARG A 344 5.50 19.46 -5.47
C ARG A 344 6.16 19.79 -6.81
N ASP A 345 7.07 20.76 -6.76
CA ASP A 345 7.96 21.10 -7.87
C ASP A 345 9.03 20.02 -8.07
N PRO A 346 9.58 19.88 -9.30
CA PRO A 346 10.68 18.96 -9.57
C PRO A 346 11.93 19.37 -8.79
N LEU A 347 12.81 18.40 -8.52
CA LEU A 347 14.13 18.69 -7.94
C LEU A 347 14.99 19.51 -8.90
N MET A 348 14.88 19.20 -10.19
CA MET A 348 15.59 19.88 -11.26
C MET A 348 14.75 19.83 -12.52
N ASN A 349 14.77 20.91 -13.29
CA ASN A 349 14.25 20.89 -14.65
C ASN A 349 15.33 20.34 -15.58
N PHE A 350 14.92 19.62 -16.63
CA PHE A 350 15.87 19.21 -17.65
C PHE A 350 16.39 20.46 -18.38
N ALA A 351 17.71 20.56 -18.55
CA ALA A 351 18.36 21.72 -19.17
C ALA A 351 18.13 21.81 -20.70
N LEU A 352 17.75 20.68 -21.31
CA LEU A 352 17.34 20.53 -22.70
C LEU A 352 16.06 19.70 -22.73
N ASP A 353 15.18 19.98 -23.68
CA ASP A 353 14.07 19.08 -23.98
C ASP A 353 14.66 17.70 -24.36
N PRO A 354 14.14 16.59 -23.81
CA PRO A 354 14.58 15.26 -24.20
C PRO A 354 14.42 15.04 -25.69
N VAL A 355 15.40 14.35 -26.25
CA VAL A 355 15.25 13.71 -27.55
C VAL A 355 14.55 12.38 -27.32
N VAL A 356 13.27 12.27 -27.69
CA VAL A 356 12.63 10.97 -27.88
C VAL A 356 13.43 10.26 -28.96
N THR A 357 14.20 9.26 -28.55
CA THR A 357 15.07 8.54 -29.49
C THR A 357 14.28 7.31 -29.95
N PRO A 358 13.93 7.18 -31.24
CA PRO A 358 13.18 6.02 -31.72
C PRO A 358 13.99 4.74 -31.44
N SER A 359 13.35 3.73 -30.84
CA SER A 359 13.92 2.39 -30.75
C SER A 359 13.96 1.77 -32.15
N PHE A 360 15.08 1.18 -32.54
CA PHE A 360 15.16 0.37 -33.77
C PHE A 360 14.60 -1.04 -33.49
N GLU A 361 13.69 -1.52 -34.33
CA GLU A 361 13.27 -2.94 -34.33
C GLU A 361 14.22 -3.76 -35.20
N PHE A 362 14.71 -4.89 -34.68
CA PHE A 362 15.24 -5.97 -35.52
C PHE A 362 14.18 -7.06 -35.64
N VAL A 363 13.85 -7.44 -36.87
CA VAL A 363 13.01 -8.59 -37.18
C VAL A 363 13.89 -9.85 -37.11
N THR A 364 13.43 -10.91 -36.45
CA THR A 364 14.21 -12.15 -36.21
C THR A 364 14.69 -12.91 -37.43
N SER A 365 14.32 -12.49 -38.65
CA SER A 365 14.90 -13.05 -39.87
C SER A 365 16.42 -12.88 -39.95
N ASP A 366 17.01 -12.00 -39.14
CA ASP A 366 18.44 -11.64 -39.18
C ASP A 366 19.29 -12.32 -38.08
N LEU A 367 18.67 -13.08 -37.17
CA LEU A 367 19.35 -13.80 -36.08
C LEU A 367 19.71 -15.23 -36.52
N ILE A 368 20.99 -15.48 -36.76
CA ILE A 368 21.48 -16.83 -37.06
C ILE A 368 21.63 -17.60 -35.74
N GLY A 369 20.88 -18.68 -35.57
CA GLY A 369 21.07 -19.65 -34.47
C GLY A 369 20.29 -19.40 -33.17
N ALA A 370 19.11 -18.78 -33.22
CA ALA A 370 18.28 -18.56 -32.04
C ALA A 370 17.96 -19.86 -31.27
N THR A 371 18.27 -19.90 -29.97
CA THR A 371 17.93 -21.03 -29.08
C THR A 371 16.47 -20.99 -28.64
N GLU A 372 15.81 -22.15 -28.54
CA GLU A 372 14.41 -22.33 -28.12
C GLU A 372 14.07 -21.88 -26.68
N SER A 373 15.01 -21.25 -25.97
CA SER A 373 14.93 -20.95 -24.54
C SER A 373 14.54 -19.50 -24.19
N ALA A 374 14.39 -18.60 -25.17
CA ALA A 374 14.13 -17.18 -24.91
C ALA A 374 12.64 -16.84 -25.06
N GLU A 375 12.08 -16.12 -24.08
CA GLU A 375 10.65 -15.75 -24.03
C GLU A 375 10.42 -14.26 -24.30
N SER A 376 9.21 -13.91 -24.76
CA SER A 376 8.81 -12.51 -24.97
C SER A 376 8.74 -11.77 -23.64
N GLY A 377 9.28 -10.55 -23.59
CA GLY A 377 9.41 -9.71 -22.40
C GLY A 377 10.82 -9.72 -21.79
N GLU A 378 11.69 -10.64 -22.21
CA GLU A 378 13.03 -10.77 -21.65
C GLU A 378 14.00 -9.70 -22.16
N SER A 379 14.88 -9.23 -21.28
CA SER A 379 15.92 -8.25 -21.61
C SER A 379 17.15 -8.94 -22.20
N VAL A 380 17.61 -8.45 -23.34
CA VAL A 380 18.83 -8.89 -24.03
C VAL A 380 19.80 -7.73 -24.18
N TYR A 381 21.06 -7.99 -24.51
CA TYR A 381 21.99 -6.92 -24.85
C TYR A 381 23.05 -7.37 -25.86
N ILE A 382 23.65 -6.41 -26.57
CA ILE A 382 24.85 -6.60 -27.39
C ILE A 382 25.99 -5.79 -26.78
N THR A 383 27.22 -6.29 -26.90
CA THR A 383 28.41 -5.51 -26.52
C THR A 383 29.00 -4.89 -27.76
N LEU A 384 29.06 -3.57 -27.80
CA LEU A 384 29.72 -2.80 -28.84
C LEU A 384 31.17 -2.57 -28.43
N GLU A 385 32.10 -3.14 -29.18
CA GLU A 385 33.50 -2.74 -29.11
C GLU A 385 33.66 -1.40 -29.82
N PRO A 386 34.48 -0.48 -29.29
CA PRO A 386 34.69 0.81 -29.95
C PRO A 386 35.31 0.61 -31.34
N GLY A 387 34.71 1.24 -32.34
CA GLY A 387 35.41 1.53 -33.59
C GLY A 387 36.67 2.36 -33.29
N GLN A 388 37.68 2.24 -34.17
CA GLN A 388 38.97 2.95 -34.05
C GLN A 388 38.79 4.38 -33.51
N PRO A 389 39.55 4.81 -32.49
CA PRO A 389 39.33 6.07 -31.80
C PRO A 389 39.49 7.26 -32.75
N LEU A 390 38.54 8.20 -32.74
CA LEU A 390 38.63 9.46 -33.48
C LEU A 390 39.46 10.54 -32.76
N VAL A 391 39.98 10.28 -31.55
CA VAL A 391 40.85 11.20 -30.80
C VAL A 391 41.92 10.43 -30.01
N GLU A 392 43.13 11.01 -29.95
CA GLU A 392 44.43 10.40 -29.60
C GLU A 392 44.65 10.01 -28.12
N ASN A 393 43.63 9.84 -27.27
CA ASN A 393 43.82 9.51 -25.85
C ASN A 393 42.89 8.40 -25.34
N GLY A 394 43.39 7.17 -25.37
CA GLY A 394 42.88 6.02 -24.61
C GLY A 394 41.81 5.16 -25.32
N PRO A 395 41.73 3.84 -25.02
CA PRO A 395 40.66 2.99 -25.53
C PRO A 395 39.32 3.43 -24.93
N ALA A 396 38.32 3.65 -25.77
CA ALA A 396 36.96 3.90 -25.29
C ALA A 396 36.40 2.63 -24.62
N PRO A 397 35.61 2.74 -23.53
CA PRO A 397 35.01 1.57 -22.90
C PRO A 397 34.01 0.89 -23.84
N SER A 398 33.97 -0.45 -23.80
CA SER A 398 32.93 -1.21 -24.50
C SER A 398 31.56 -0.85 -23.94
N THR A 399 30.57 -0.63 -24.81
CA THR A 399 29.24 -0.18 -24.43
C THR A 399 28.23 -1.30 -24.62
N ARG A 400 27.39 -1.56 -23.62
CA ARG A 400 26.29 -2.54 -23.74
C ARG A 400 25.04 -1.85 -24.26
N LEU A 401 24.54 -2.29 -25.41
CA LEU A 401 23.25 -1.86 -25.95
C LEU A 401 22.20 -2.87 -25.54
N TRP A 402 21.26 -2.44 -24.70
CA TRP A 402 20.19 -3.32 -24.19
C TRP A 402 19.02 -3.36 -25.16
N GLY A 403 18.22 -4.41 -25.15
CA GLY A 403 16.98 -4.56 -25.91
C GLY A 403 15.98 -5.46 -25.17
N VAL A 404 14.76 -5.56 -25.69
CA VAL A 404 13.68 -6.37 -25.13
C VAL A 404 13.12 -7.27 -26.21
N LEU A 405 12.92 -8.55 -25.90
CA LEU A 405 12.27 -9.51 -26.79
C LEU A 405 10.75 -9.28 -26.83
N GLY A 406 10.16 -9.19 -28.01
CA GLY A 406 8.72 -9.14 -28.27
C GLY A 406 8.25 -10.31 -29.14
N LYS A 407 6.92 -10.50 -29.28
CA LYS A 407 6.33 -11.44 -30.25
C LYS A 407 5.99 -10.70 -31.55
N GLY A 408 6.77 -10.94 -32.59
CA GLY A 408 6.52 -10.41 -33.93
C GLY A 408 5.61 -11.31 -34.74
N GLY A 409 4.30 -11.04 -34.70
CA GLY A 409 3.29 -11.57 -35.63
C GLY A 409 3.58 -12.95 -36.24
N SER A 410 3.62 -13.05 -37.58
CA SER A 410 3.89 -14.28 -38.34
C SER A 410 5.39 -14.62 -38.51
N SER A 411 6.30 -13.83 -37.91
CA SER A 411 7.74 -13.81 -38.23
C SER A 411 8.66 -14.33 -37.12
N GLY A 412 8.15 -14.61 -35.92
CA GLY A 412 8.93 -15.13 -34.78
C GLY A 412 9.03 -14.16 -33.61
N LEU A 413 10.03 -14.32 -32.74
CA LEU A 413 10.37 -13.32 -31.71
C LEU A 413 10.81 -12.00 -32.40
N GLN A 414 10.95 -10.89 -31.70
CA GLN A 414 11.48 -9.62 -32.22
C GLN A 414 12.33 -8.99 -31.12
N ILE A 415 13.37 -8.21 -31.43
CA ILE A 415 14.13 -7.49 -30.39
C ILE A 415 13.99 -5.99 -30.63
N ALA A 416 13.42 -5.29 -29.65
CA ALA A 416 13.38 -3.84 -29.59
C ALA A 416 14.61 -3.33 -28.82
N TRP A 417 15.55 -2.66 -29.49
CA TRP A 417 16.79 -2.19 -28.86
C TRP A 417 16.62 -0.79 -28.26
N LYS A 418 17.21 -0.57 -27.08
CA LYS A 418 17.30 0.71 -26.37
C LYS A 418 18.45 1.54 -26.97
N ASN A 419 18.20 2.79 -27.33
CA ASN A 419 19.19 3.87 -27.53
C ASN A 419 20.55 3.51 -28.16
N TYR A 420 20.67 3.60 -29.49
CA TYR A 420 21.96 3.90 -30.14
C TYR A 420 21.81 5.09 -31.08
N ASN A 421 22.59 6.15 -30.88
CA ASN A 421 22.55 7.30 -31.77
C ASN A 421 23.40 6.97 -33.02
N ALA A 422 22.80 6.23 -33.96
CA ALA A 422 23.45 5.78 -35.18
C ALA A 422 23.52 6.92 -36.23
N TYR A 423 24.39 7.90 -36.03
CA TYR A 423 24.92 8.63 -37.19
C TYR A 423 26.04 7.84 -37.87
N GLU A 424 26.76 6.99 -37.12
CA GLU A 424 27.72 6.03 -37.68
C GLU A 424 27.74 4.78 -36.79
N VAL A 425 27.05 3.70 -37.20
CA VAL A 425 27.35 2.37 -36.65
C VAL A 425 28.72 1.98 -37.21
N PRO A 426 29.74 1.70 -36.37
CA PRO A 426 31.00 1.19 -36.87
C PRO A 426 30.70 -0.09 -37.65
N VAL A 427 31.28 -0.23 -38.85
CA VAL A 427 31.17 -1.44 -39.67
C VAL A 427 31.90 -2.58 -38.95
N ALA A 428 31.29 -3.13 -37.91
CA ALA A 428 31.78 -4.29 -37.19
C ALA A 428 31.20 -5.55 -37.81
N ALA A 429 32.07 -6.52 -38.04
CA ALA A 429 31.68 -7.87 -38.42
C ALA A 429 30.89 -8.49 -37.27
N SER A 430 29.67 -8.95 -37.57
CA SER A 430 28.77 -9.80 -36.75
C SER A 430 28.69 -9.52 -35.24
N LEU A 431 27.52 -9.14 -34.73
CA LEU A 431 27.29 -8.82 -33.31
C LEU A 431 26.59 -9.97 -32.58
N ASP A 432 27.20 -10.48 -31.51
CA ASP A 432 26.58 -11.51 -30.65
C ASP A 432 25.56 -10.88 -29.70
N VAL A 433 24.31 -11.34 -29.78
CA VAL A 433 23.24 -11.04 -28.85
C VAL A 433 23.37 -11.96 -27.65
N LYS A 434 23.56 -11.36 -26.48
CA LYS A 434 23.68 -12.07 -25.21
C LYS A 434 22.41 -11.88 -24.39
N TRP A 435 21.96 -12.99 -23.83
CA TRP A 435 20.94 -13.04 -22.80
C TRP A 435 21.62 -13.18 -21.44
N HIS A 436 21.12 -12.41 -20.48
CA HIS A 436 21.60 -12.45 -19.11
C HIS A 436 20.47 -12.97 -18.23
N SER A 437 20.63 -14.19 -17.74
CA SER A 437 19.66 -14.81 -16.83
C SER A 437 19.64 -14.05 -15.52
N LYS A 438 18.48 -13.44 -15.18
CA LYS A 438 18.28 -12.76 -13.89
C LYS A 438 18.44 -13.73 -12.71
N ASP A 439 18.15 -15.01 -12.91
CA ASP A 439 18.11 -16.02 -11.85
C ASP A 439 19.47 -16.69 -11.59
N THR A 440 20.32 -16.86 -12.62
CA THR A 440 21.58 -17.62 -12.51
C THR A 440 22.84 -16.76 -12.69
N GLN A 441 22.72 -15.49 -13.11
CA GLN A 441 23.84 -14.60 -13.45
C GLN A 441 24.76 -15.15 -14.57
N GLU A 442 24.30 -16.15 -15.34
CA GLU A 442 25.03 -16.69 -16.48
C GLU A 442 24.69 -15.93 -17.76
N GLU A 443 25.70 -15.72 -18.61
CA GLU A 443 25.55 -15.10 -19.94
C GLU A 443 25.53 -16.19 -21.03
N LEU A 444 24.47 -16.21 -21.84
CA LEU A 444 24.33 -17.12 -22.96
C LEU A 444 24.15 -16.32 -24.25
N THR A 445 24.87 -16.68 -25.30
CA THR A 445 24.65 -16.12 -26.64
C THR A 445 23.37 -16.70 -27.22
N VAL A 446 22.37 -15.84 -27.44
CA VAL A 446 21.04 -16.22 -27.98
C VAL A 446 20.92 -16.01 -29.49
N GLY A 447 21.94 -15.45 -30.13
CA GLY A 447 22.08 -15.41 -31.58
C GLY A 447 23.10 -14.37 -32.03
N THR A 448 23.38 -14.31 -33.33
CA THR A 448 24.34 -13.37 -33.92
C THR A 448 23.67 -12.57 -35.05
N ILE A 449 23.82 -11.25 -35.04
CA ILE A 449 23.33 -10.33 -36.07
C ILE A 449 24.39 -10.22 -37.17
N ALA A 450 24.03 -10.49 -38.42
CA ALA A 450 24.91 -10.29 -39.58
C ALA A 450 25.09 -8.78 -39.89
N ALA A 451 26.27 -8.39 -40.40
CA ALA A 451 26.65 -6.99 -40.62
C ALA A 451 25.58 -6.18 -41.40
N MET A 452 25.27 -4.97 -40.91
CA MET A 452 24.22 -4.11 -41.47
C MET A 452 24.55 -3.66 -42.91
N PRO A 453 23.62 -3.78 -43.88
CA PRO A 453 23.74 -3.11 -45.16
C PRO A 453 23.60 -1.60 -44.97
N THR A 454 24.47 -0.82 -45.61
CA THR A 454 24.34 0.64 -45.69
C THR A 454 22.98 1.02 -46.32
N GLY A 455 22.15 1.78 -45.58
CA GLY A 455 20.92 2.38 -46.11
C GLY A 455 19.61 1.67 -45.77
N THR A 456 19.57 0.77 -44.78
CA THR A 456 18.30 0.21 -44.28
C THR A 456 17.42 1.33 -43.71
N GLN A 457 16.27 1.60 -44.35
CA GLN A 457 15.24 2.45 -43.76
C GLN A 457 14.53 1.68 -42.64
N ILE A 458 14.49 2.31 -41.46
CA ILE A 458 13.85 1.79 -40.27
C ILE A 458 12.40 2.26 -40.30
N GLU A 459 11.45 1.33 -40.45
CA GLU A 459 10.03 1.61 -40.24
C GLU A 459 9.74 1.52 -38.74
N SER A 460 9.33 2.63 -38.12
CA SER A 460 8.95 2.67 -36.71
C SER A 460 7.50 2.19 -36.55
N ALA A 461 7.29 1.11 -35.81
CA ALA A 461 5.97 0.73 -35.30
C ALA A 461 5.95 0.89 -33.75
N TYR A 462 6.24 2.12 -33.29
CA TYR A 462 6.20 2.63 -31.90
C TYR A 462 6.72 1.71 -30.77
N GLY A 463 7.87 2.08 -30.18
CA GLY A 463 8.48 1.41 -29.03
C GLY A 463 9.43 2.31 -28.21
N LEU A 464 9.34 2.18 -26.88
CA LEU A 464 10.24 2.67 -25.82
C LEU A 464 10.58 4.18 -25.79
N VAL A 465 9.94 4.94 -24.90
CA VAL A 465 10.38 6.31 -24.56
C VAL A 465 11.36 6.28 -23.40
N THR A 466 12.51 6.91 -23.60
CA THR A 466 13.51 7.13 -22.57
C THR A 466 13.68 8.62 -22.33
N ALA A 467 13.66 9.03 -21.05
CA ALA A 467 14.05 10.38 -20.65
C ALA A 467 15.59 10.54 -20.74
N PRO A 468 16.13 11.78 -20.69
CA PRO A 468 17.56 12.02 -20.87
C PRO A 468 18.39 11.24 -19.84
N GLN A 469 19.45 10.54 -20.29
CA GLN A 469 20.31 9.74 -19.41
C GLN A 469 21.24 10.58 -18.54
N GLN A 470 21.64 11.78 -18.99
CA GLN A 470 22.52 12.66 -18.23
C GLN A 470 21.81 13.97 -17.91
N VAL A 471 21.81 14.33 -16.63
CA VAL A 471 21.40 15.66 -16.19
C VAL A 471 22.61 16.37 -15.60
N VAL A 472 22.96 17.52 -16.19
CA VAL A 472 24.09 18.32 -15.74
C VAL A 472 23.72 18.97 -14.41
N VAL A 473 24.51 18.68 -13.37
CA VAL A 473 24.31 19.22 -12.02
C VAL A 473 24.93 20.61 -11.94
N SER A 474 24.19 21.60 -11.43
CA SER A 474 24.73 22.93 -11.10
C SER A 474 25.29 22.95 -9.67
N GLU A 475 26.31 23.79 -9.43
CA GLU A 475 26.94 23.98 -8.10
C GLU A 475 25.93 24.36 -6.99
N GLU A 476 24.79 24.97 -7.33
CA GLU A 476 23.74 25.35 -6.38
C GLU A 476 22.94 24.17 -5.79
N ASN A 477 23.05 22.96 -6.36
CA ASN A 477 22.25 21.78 -5.96
C ASN A 477 23.07 20.61 -5.40
N GLU A 478 24.37 20.80 -5.18
CA GLU A 478 25.32 19.76 -4.78
C GLU A 478 24.99 19.12 -3.41
N TYR A 479 24.45 19.90 -2.47
CA TYR A 479 24.07 19.45 -1.12
C TYR A 479 22.81 18.58 -1.06
N LEU A 480 22.05 18.45 -2.15
CA LEU A 480 20.87 17.58 -2.21
C LEU A 480 21.25 16.09 -2.38
N TRP A 481 22.54 15.78 -2.59
CA TRP A 481 23.00 14.48 -3.07
C TRP A 481 23.99 13.80 -2.12
N GLU A 482 23.45 13.03 -1.18
CA GLU A 482 24.16 11.90 -0.57
C GLU A 482 23.38 10.57 -0.68
N ASN A 483 22.07 10.57 -0.98
CA ASN A 483 21.20 9.39 -0.84
C ASN A 483 20.00 9.28 -1.81
N ILE A 484 19.96 10.01 -2.93
CA ILE A 484 18.83 9.93 -3.88
C ILE A 484 19.14 8.88 -4.96
N ARG A 485 18.48 7.72 -4.87
CA ARG A 485 18.52 6.66 -5.89
C ARG A 485 17.24 6.60 -6.71
N ASP A 486 16.07 6.72 -6.08
CA ASP A 486 14.79 6.56 -6.76
C ASP A 486 14.21 7.91 -7.21
N VAL A 487 14.11 8.09 -8.52
CA VAL A 487 13.53 9.28 -9.16
C VAL A 487 12.45 8.88 -10.16
N PHE A 488 11.63 9.84 -10.57
CA PHE A 488 10.74 9.67 -11.70
C PHE A 488 10.63 10.98 -12.49
N THR A 489 10.23 10.88 -13.75
CA THR A 489 9.75 12.03 -14.54
C THR A 489 8.33 11.74 -15.04
N VAL A 490 7.64 12.76 -15.54
CA VAL A 490 6.30 12.61 -16.08
C VAL A 490 6.33 12.76 -17.59
N VAL A 491 5.87 11.73 -18.28
CA VAL A 491 5.69 11.73 -19.73
C VAL A 491 4.19 11.74 -20.04
N GLU A 492 3.79 12.40 -21.12
CA GLU A 492 2.42 12.48 -21.63
C GLU A 492 2.35 12.21 -23.13
N ALA A 493 1.31 11.53 -23.58
CA ALA A 493 1.02 11.33 -25.00
C ALA A 493 -0.35 11.94 -25.33
N ASP A 494 -0.46 12.72 -26.41
CA ASP A 494 -1.75 13.18 -26.93
C ASP A 494 -2.32 12.10 -27.89
N PRO A 495 -3.41 11.41 -27.53
CA PRO A 495 -4.04 10.45 -28.44
C PRO A 495 -4.60 11.10 -29.73
N ASN A 496 -4.70 12.43 -29.79
CA ASN A 496 -5.27 13.15 -30.92
C ASN A 496 -4.23 13.71 -31.91
N GLU A 497 -2.93 13.61 -31.64
CA GLU A 497 -1.86 14.24 -32.44
C GLU A 497 -1.80 13.68 -33.88
N ASP A 498 -2.12 12.39 -34.05
CA ASP A 498 -2.11 11.70 -35.36
C ASP A 498 -3.39 11.91 -36.19
N THR A 499 -4.44 12.51 -35.63
CA THR A 499 -5.71 12.70 -36.36
C THR A 499 -5.71 14.02 -37.12
N ASN A 500 -5.23 13.99 -38.36
CA ASN A 500 -5.44 15.04 -39.38
C ASN A 500 -6.92 15.11 -39.85
N SER A 501 -7.89 14.87 -38.95
CA SER A 501 -9.29 14.69 -39.30
C SER A 501 -10.16 15.82 -38.72
N PHE A 502 -10.84 16.49 -39.64
CA PHE A 502 -11.91 17.48 -39.44
C PHE A 502 -13.17 16.88 -38.77
N ALA A 503 -13.03 16.16 -37.64
CA ALA A 503 -14.15 15.61 -36.90
C ALA A 503 -14.40 16.43 -35.62
N ARG A 504 -15.20 17.48 -35.74
CA ARG A 504 -15.91 18.06 -34.59
C ARG A 504 -16.93 17.03 -34.08
N GLY A 505 -16.73 16.49 -32.89
CA GLY A 505 -17.81 15.83 -32.15
C GLY A 505 -17.33 14.90 -31.04
N THR A 506 -17.65 15.29 -29.81
CA THR A 506 -17.77 14.47 -28.57
C THR A 506 -16.48 13.92 -27.94
N GLU A 507 -16.13 14.54 -26.79
CA GLU A 507 -15.03 14.23 -25.84
C GLU A 507 -13.60 14.19 -26.41
N LYS A 508 -12.81 15.23 -26.13
CA LYS A 508 -11.34 15.17 -26.21
C LYS A 508 -10.88 14.05 -25.29
N GLU A 509 -10.33 12.96 -25.83
CA GLU A 509 -9.55 12.03 -25.01
C GLU A 509 -8.40 12.83 -24.39
N ARG A 510 -8.28 12.80 -23.06
CA ARG A 510 -7.24 13.51 -22.32
C ARG A 510 -5.89 12.86 -22.61
N PHE A 511 -4.81 13.65 -22.53
CA PHE A 511 -3.44 13.14 -22.53
C PHE A 511 -3.30 11.92 -21.60
N ARG A 512 -2.71 10.83 -22.11
CA ARG A 512 -2.29 9.72 -21.26
C ARG A 512 -0.97 10.11 -20.61
N ARG A 513 -0.88 10.02 -19.28
CA ARG A 513 0.33 10.40 -18.52
C ARG A 513 0.88 9.20 -17.76
N TRP A 514 2.20 9.09 -17.73
CA TRP A 514 2.93 8.05 -16.99
C TRP A 514 4.03 8.66 -16.12
N GLN A 515 4.32 8.02 -14.99
CA GLN A 515 5.54 8.26 -14.24
C GLN A 515 6.61 7.30 -14.76
N LEU A 516 7.60 7.83 -15.47
CA LEU A 516 8.78 7.07 -15.89
C LEU A 516 9.73 7.01 -14.70
N LYS A 517 9.85 5.85 -14.05
CA LYS A 517 10.76 5.66 -12.90
C LYS A 517 12.20 5.58 -13.40
N GLY A 518 13.15 5.99 -12.58
CA GLY A 518 14.56 5.87 -12.88
C GLY A 518 15.42 5.75 -11.64
N LEU A 519 16.58 5.13 -11.83
CA LEU A 519 17.62 4.99 -10.82
C LEU A 519 18.74 5.99 -11.10
N ALA A 520 18.92 6.94 -10.20
CA ALA A 520 19.98 7.93 -10.28
C ALA A 520 21.30 7.36 -9.73
N HIS A 521 22.35 7.44 -10.55
CA HIS A 521 23.72 7.06 -10.23
C HIS A 521 24.62 8.30 -10.30
N ARG A 522 25.49 8.46 -9.30
CA ARG A 522 26.53 9.49 -9.34
C ARG A 522 27.71 8.97 -10.15
N THR A 523 28.09 9.69 -11.20
CA THR A 523 29.31 9.43 -11.96
C THR A 523 30.35 10.48 -11.57
N GLN A 524 31.33 10.09 -10.75
CA GLN A 524 32.49 10.93 -10.45
C GLN A 524 33.44 10.93 -11.64
N GLY A 525 33.57 12.07 -12.32
CA GLY A 525 34.57 12.31 -13.37
C GLY A 525 35.44 13.53 -13.03
N GLU A 526 36.67 13.57 -13.54
CA GLU A 526 37.56 14.73 -13.41
C GLU A 526 36.96 15.95 -14.15
N GLY A 527 36.16 16.76 -13.44
CA GLY A 527 35.81 18.11 -13.88
C GLY A 527 34.36 18.57 -13.70
N LEU A 528 33.40 17.67 -13.47
CA LEU A 528 32.00 17.99 -13.07
C LEU A 528 31.35 16.72 -12.50
N ASP A 529 30.78 16.79 -11.30
CA ASP A 529 29.88 15.75 -10.80
C ASP A 529 28.65 15.68 -11.72
N SER A 530 28.42 14.52 -12.36
CA SER A 530 27.25 14.30 -13.20
C SER A 530 26.35 13.23 -12.60
N VAL A 531 25.03 13.43 -12.67
CA VAL A 531 24.04 12.42 -12.29
C VAL A 531 23.55 11.76 -13.58
N THR A 532 23.79 10.46 -13.69
CA THR A 532 23.25 9.63 -14.76
C THR A 532 22.00 8.94 -14.23
N VAL A 533 20.88 8.99 -14.94
CA VAL A 533 19.66 8.28 -14.54
C VAL A 533 19.39 7.14 -15.50
N GLU A 534 19.25 5.94 -14.95
CA GLU A 534 18.79 4.75 -15.66
C GLU A 534 17.26 4.67 -15.56
N TRP A 535 16.58 5.12 -16.60
CA TRP A 535 15.11 5.09 -16.67
C TRP A 535 14.58 3.68 -16.99
N GLU A 536 13.53 3.27 -16.30
CA GLU A 536 12.73 2.09 -16.63
C GLU A 536 11.95 2.34 -17.93
N PRO A 537 11.87 1.37 -18.84
CA PRO A 537 11.11 1.53 -20.07
C PRO A 537 9.61 1.54 -19.80
N ILE A 538 8.85 2.28 -20.62
CA ILE A 538 7.40 2.13 -20.72
C ILE A 538 7.01 1.60 -22.09
N THR A 539 5.99 0.75 -22.12
CA THR A 539 5.30 0.33 -23.34
C THR A 539 4.12 1.27 -23.55
N SER A 540 4.07 1.92 -24.71
CA SER A 540 2.97 2.81 -25.09
C SER A 540 2.58 2.56 -26.54
N ASP A 541 1.29 2.61 -26.81
CA ASP A 541 0.67 2.55 -28.14
C ASP A 541 0.72 3.90 -28.87
N ILE A 542 1.05 4.98 -28.16
CA ILE A 542 1.10 6.36 -28.67
C ILE A 542 2.40 7.00 -28.18
N GLU A 543 3.12 7.73 -29.03
CA GLU A 543 4.41 8.36 -28.70
C GLU A 543 4.31 9.28 -27.46
N PRO A 544 4.91 8.89 -26.32
CA PRO A 544 5.03 9.75 -25.15
C PRO A 544 6.04 10.88 -25.36
N GLN A 545 5.63 12.10 -25.08
CA GLN A 545 6.49 13.28 -24.95
C GLN A 545 6.70 13.59 -23.46
N LEU A 546 7.69 14.41 -23.09
CA LEU A 546 7.69 14.95 -21.72
C LEU A 546 6.48 15.85 -21.54
N ALA A 547 5.84 15.75 -20.38
CA ALA A 547 4.83 16.72 -20.03
C ALA A 547 5.44 18.13 -19.96
N GLY A 548 4.84 19.10 -20.63
CA GLY A 548 5.41 20.47 -20.71
C GLY A 548 5.73 21.06 -19.32
N GLY A 549 6.96 21.54 -19.14
CA GLY A 549 7.43 22.13 -17.87
C GLY A 549 7.70 21.14 -16.73
N THR A 550 7.90 19.85 -17.03
CA THR A 550 8.23 18.82 -16.03
C THR A 550 9.74 18.56 -15.94
N GLY A 551 10.18 18.26 -14.72
CA GLY A 551 11.57 17.97 -14.40
C GLY A 551 11.70 16.62 -13.69
N MET A 552 12.89 16.32 -13.16
CA MET A 552 13.13 15.12 -12.37
C MET A 552 12.53 15.29 -10.97
N TYR A 553 11.67 14.36 -10.57
CA TYR A 553 11.07 14.30 -9.24
C TYR A 553 11.70 13.17 -8.44
N ARG A 554 11.83 13.36 -7.13
CA ARG A 554 12.21 12.29 -6.21
C ARG A 554 10.99 11.42 -5.96
N ASN A 555 11.19 10.11 -6.05
CA ASN A 555 10.18 9.16 -5.65
C ASN A 555 10.16 9.09 -4.12
N TYR A 556 9.06 9.50 -3.50
CA TYR A 556 8.86 9.34 -2.05
C TYR A 556 7.87 8.21 -1.87
N ALA A 557 8.37 7.03 -1.52
CA ALA A 557 7.52 5.85 -1.38
C ALA A 557 6.73 5.90 -0.06
N GLY A 558 5.41 5.77 -0.15
CA GLY A 558 4.53 5.64 1.02
C GLY A 558 4.77 6.72 2.09
N ALA A 559 5.28 6.29 3.25
CA ALA A 559 5.37 7.14 4.44
C ALA A 559 6.47 8.22 4.31
N GLU A 560 7.41 8.05 3.39
CA GLU A 560 8.41 9.08 3.08
C GLU A 560 7.78 10.35 2.51
N LEU A 561 6.69 10.24 1.74
CA LEU A 561 5.99 11.40 1.19
C LEU A 561 5.33 12.21 2.30
N THR A 562 4.78 11.51 3.29
CA THR A 562 4.19 12.12 4.48
C THR A 562 5.27 12.76 5.35
N ALA A 563 6.41 12.07 5.57
CA ALA A 563 7.57 12.65 6.26
C ALA A 563 8.04 13.94 5.58
N HIS A 564 8.16 13.91 4.25
CA HIS A 564 8.49 15.09 3.45
C HIS A 564 7.46 16.21 3.63
N ALA A 565 6.16 15.89 3.67
CA ALA A 565 5.11 16.88 3.92
C ALA A 565 5.25 17.57 5.28
N PHE A 566 5.56 16.81 6.34
CA PHE A 566 5.84 17.38 7.67
C PHE A 566 7.11 18.24 7.69
N ASP A 567 8.20 17.77 7.07
CA ASP A 567 9.47 18.49 7.02
C ASP A 567 9.38 19.83 6.28
N ARG A 568 8.56 19.92 5.22
CA ARG A 568 8.30 21.19 4.51
C ARG A 568 7.63 22.24 5.40
N GLN A 569 6.93 21.81 6.45
CA GLN A 569 6.18 22.69 7.34
C GLN A 569 7.01 23.09 8.55
N PHE A 570 7.69 22.11 9.15
CA PHE A 570 8.62 22.33 10.25
C PHE A 570 9.89 21.55 9.94
N PRO A 571 10.99 22.23 9.56
CA PRO A 571 12.24 21.56 9.21
C PRO A 571 12.71 20.60 10.32
N GLY A 572 12.95 19.34 9.96
CA GLY A 572 13.39 18.28 10.87
C GLY A 572 12.26 17.53 11.58
N LEU A 573 11.01 18.03 11.53
CA LEU A 573 9.87 17.33 12.13
C LEU A 573 9.59 16.02 11.41
N GLY A 574 9.58 16.01 10.08
CA GLY A 574 9.45 14.79 9.27
C GLY A 574 10.55 13.77 9.60
N LYS A 575 11.81 14.19 9.50
CA LYS A 575 12.98 13.37 9.81
C LYS A 575 12.89 12.69 11.19
N TRP A 576 12.63 13.44 12.26
CA TRP A 576 12.69 12.89 13.62
C TRP A 576 11.36 12.29 14.07
N LEU A 577 10.28 13.04 13.96
CA LEU A 577 8.99 12.63 14.48
C LEU A 577 8.34 11.58 13.59
N VAL A 578 8.32 11.76 12.27
CA VAL A 578 7.59 10.81 11.40
C VAL A 578 8.33 9.49 11.35
N THR A 579 9.66 9.47 11.38
CA THR A 579 10.40 8.20 11.54
C THR A 579 10.14 7.55 12.89
N PHE A 580 10.15 8.30 13.99
CA PHE A 580 9.80 7.72 15.30
C PHE A 580 8.36 7.19 15.34
N ALA A 581 7.40 7.94 14.79
CA ALA A 581 6.01 7.51 14.65
C ALA A 581 5.90 6.26 13.77
N ALA A 582 6.64 6.21 12.65
CA ALA A 582 6.66 5.04 11.77
C ALA A 582 7.08 3.77 12.50
N TRP A 583 8.08 3.83 13.39
CA TRP A 583 8.46 2.71 14.25
C TRP A 583 7.33 2.28 15.19
N LEU A 584 6.65 3.22 15.85
CA LEU A 584 5.55 2.91 16.77
C LEU A 584 4.36 2.28 16.05
N PHE A 585 3.96 2.87 14.91
CA PHE A 585 2.85 2.39 14.09
C PHE A 585 3.16 1.01 13.48
N ALA A 586 4.38 0.80 12.97
CA ALA A 586 4.79 -0.51 12.47
C ALA A 586 4.76 -1.57 13.57
N LEU A 587 5.36 -1.26 14.73
CA LEU A 587 5.40 -2.15 15.89
C LEU A 587 3.99 -2.55 16.33
N SER A 588 3.09 -1.56 16.48
CA SER A 588 1.71 -1.81 16.91
C SER A 588 0.97 -2.70 15.91
N THR A 589 1.12 -2.45 14.60
CA THR A 589 0.48 -3.24 13.54
C THR A 589 0.99 -4.67 13.51
N MET A 590 2.30 -4.89 13.55
CA MET A 590 2.87 -6.25 13.53
C MET A 590 2.45 -7.09 14.73
N ILE A 591 2.34 -6.49 15.92
CA ILE A 591 1.92 -7.22 17.12
C ILE A 591 0.51 -7.80 16.94
N SER A 592 -0.43 -7.00 16.43
CA SER A 592 -1.83 -7.43 16.29
C SER A 592 -2.06 -8.31 15.07
N TRP A 593 -1.40 -8.05 13.94
CA TRP A 593 -1.48 -8.93 12.77
C TRP A 593 -0.82 -10.30 13.03
N SER A 594 0.23 -10.35 13.88
CA SER A 594 0.75 -11.62 14.38
C SER A 594 -0.32 -12.40 15.15
N TYR A 595 -1.08 -11.73 16.02
CA TYR A 595 -2.19 -12.39 16.73
C TYR A 595 -3.31 -12.84 15.78
N TYR A 596 -3.65 -12.05 14.77
CA TYR A 596 -4.66 -12.43 13.79
C TYR A 596 -4.26 -13.70 13.03
N GLY A 597 -3.03 -13.76 12.53
CA GLY A 597 -2.52 -14.96 11.88
C GLY A 597 -2.38 -16.14 12.84
N GLU A 598 -2.01 -15.90 14.10
CA GLU A 598 -1.99 -16.93 15.15
C GLU A 598 -3.37 -17.60 15.30
N GLN A 599 -4.44 -16.82 15.38
CA GLN A 599 -5.80 -17.34 15.52
C GLN A 599 -6.25 -18.12 14.26
N GLY A 600 -5.81 -17.69 13.07
CA GLY A 600 -5.99 -18.45 11.84
C GLY A 600 -5.26 -19.80 11.87
N MET A 601 -4.02 -19.83 12.38
CA MET A 601 -3.22 -21.04 12.54
C MET A 601 -3.82 -22.00 13.58
N ILE A 602 -4.33 -21.49 14.70
CA ILE A 602 -5.02 -22.28 15.72
C ILE A 602 -6.27 -22.95 15.12
N TYR A 603 -7.06 -22.23 14.32
CA TYR A 603 -8.24 -22.80 13.68
C TYR A 603 -7.90 -23.95 12.70
N MET A 604 -6.82 -23.81 11.93
CA MET A 604 -6.45 -24.82 10.91
C MET A 604 -5.66 -26.01 11.47
N LEU A 605 -4.68 -25.74 12.33
CA LEU A 605 -3.64 -26.70 12.76
C LEU A 605 -3.54 -26.86 14.28
N GLY A 606 -4.36 -26.14 15.05
CA GLY A 606 -4.39 -26.19 16.51
C GLY A 606 -3.23 -25.47 17.20
N GLN A 607 -3.24 -25.50 18.54
CA GLN A 607 -2.33 -24.71 19.39
C GLN A 607 -0.83 -24.98 19.15
N ARG A 608 -0.46 -26.18 18.71
CA ARG A 608 0.95 -26.55 18.46
C ARG A 608 1.59 -25.76 17.31
N SER A 609 0.78 -25.16 16.44
CA SER A 609 1.26 -24.39 15.28
C SER A 609 1.69 -22.96 15.62
N VAL A 610 1.34 -22.46 16.81
CA VAL A 610 1.57 -21.06 17.24
C VAL A 610 3.05 -20.70 17.28
N LEU A 611 3.88 -21.53 17.92
CA LEU A 611 5.31 -21.24 18.06
C LEU A 611 6.05 -21.24 16.71
N PRO A 612 5.91 -22.27 15.84
CA PRO A 612 6.47 -22.22 14.49
C PRO A 612 6.02 -20.99 13.70
N TYR A 613 4.73 -20.64 13.76
CA TYR A 613 4.20 -19.46 13.08
C TYR A 613 4.89 -18.17 13.56
N LYS A 614 5.02 -17.96 14.87
CA LYS A 614 5.69 -16.77 15.43
C LYS A 614 7.16 -16.69 15.02
N LEU A 615 7.88 -17.81 15.01
CA LEU A 615 9.29 -17.82 14.60
C LEU A 615 9.44 -17.43 13.13
N VAL A 616 8.59 -17.97 12.24
CA VAL A 616 8.57 -17.59 10.82
C VAL A 616 8.19 -16.11 10.66
N TYR A 617 7.17 -15.65 11.39
CA TYR A 617 6.74 -14.26 11.38
C TYR A 617 7.88 -13.31 11.74
N LEU A 618 8.64 -13.59 12.81
CA LEU A 618 9.77 -12.77 13.24
C LEU A 618 10.96 -12.83 12.27
N LEU A 619 11.23 -13.99 11.66
CA LEU A 619 12.25 -14.11 10.62
C LEU A 619 11.92 -13.24 9.41
N LEU A 620 10.65 -13.23 8.99
CA LEU A 620 10.20 -12.45 7.84
C LEU A 620 10.33 -10.94 8.06
N VAL A 621 10.25 -10.44 9.30
CA VAL A 621 10.55 -9.02 9.62
C VAL A 621 11.97 -8.64 9.18
N ILE A 622 12.94 -9.52 9.45
CA ILE A 622 14.35 -9.27 9.12
C ILE A 622 14.58 -9.40 7.61
N VAL A 623 14.02 -10.46 7.01
CA VAL A 623 14.14 -10.71 5.56
C VAL A 623 13.55 -9.53 4.77
N ALA A 624 12.34 -9.09 5.11
CA ALA A 624 11.65 -8.02 4.40
C ALA A 624 12.35 -6.65 4.53
N ALA A 625 12.96 -6.37 5.68
CA ALA A 625 13.75 -5.15 5.86
C ALA A 625 14.90 -5.05 4.83
N VAL A 626 15.44 -6.16 4.35
CA VAL A 626 16.68 -6.21 3.55
C VAL A 626 16.42 -6.57 2.09
N ALA A 627 15.59 -7.58 1.86
CA ALA A 627 15.42 -8.21 0.55
C ALA A 627 14.41 -7.49 -0.35
N ILE A 628 13.54 -6.63 0.21
CA ILE A 628 12.52 -5.93 -0.57
C ILE A 628 13.11 -4.62 -1.09
N THR A 629 13.27 -4.54 -2.40
CA THR A 629 13.72 -3.34 -3.11
C THR A 629 12.64 -2.74 -4.02
N ASP A 630 11.71 -3.56 -4.51
CA ASP A 630 10.55 -3.13 -5.30
C ASP A 630 9.24 -3.34 -4.50
N THR A 631 8.34 -2.36 -4.55
CA THR A 631 7.06 -2.37 -3.83
C THR A 631 5.88 -2.82 -4.68
N GLY A 632 5.99 -2.81 -6.01
CA GLY A 632 4.87 -3.11 -6.90
C GLY A 632 4.30 -4.52 -6.66
N ASP A 633 5.19 -5.51 -6.64
CA ASP A 633 4.87 -6.91 -6.40
C ASP A 633 4.28 -7.16 -5.00
N MET A 634 4.80 -6.43 -4.01
CA MET A 634 4.33 -6.54 -2.64
C MET A 634 2.91 -5.99 -2.48
N GLU A 635 2.64 -4.83 -3.06
CA GLU A 635 1.31 -4.22 -3.07
C GLU A 635 0.31 -5.14 -3.77
N ALA A 636 0.69 -5.78 -4.88
CA ALA A 636 -0.15 -6.75 -5.57
C ALA A 636 -0.53 -7.96 -4.69
N ILE A 637 0.43 -8.51 -3.92
CA ILE A 637 0.15 -9.64 -3.01
C ILE A 637 -0.71 -9.19 -1.82
N ILE A 638 -0.50 -7.96 -1.31
CA ILE A 638 -1.32 -7.37 -0.25
C ILE A 638 -2.76 -7.19 -0.73
N ASP A 639 -2.95 -6.62 -1.92
CA ASP A 639 -4.25 -6.42 -2.54
C ASP A 639 -4.95 -7.77 -2.78
N LEU A 640 -4.20 -8.80 -3.19
CA LEU A 640 -4.73 -10.15 -3.34
C LEU A 640 -5.25 -10.70 -2.01
N GLY A 641 -4.42 -10.66 -0.96
CA GLY A 641 -4.75 -11.17 0.36
C GLY A 641 -5.97 -10.48 0.96
N THR A 642 -5.96 -9.14 0.97
CA THR A 642 -7.02 -8.33 1.56
C THR A 642 -8.32 -8.42 0.75
N GLY A 643 -8.24 -8.41 -0.58
CA GLY A 643 -9.39 -8.62 -1.46
C GLY A 643 -10.03 -10.01 -1.28
N ALA A 644 -9.21 -11.05 -1.15
CA ALA A 644 -9.70 -12.41 -0.94
C ALA A 644 -10.33 -12.61 0.44
N MET A 645 -9.78 -12.00 1.50
CA MET A 645 -10.39 -11.99 2.83
C MET A 645 -11.78 -11.34 2.80
N LEU A 646 -11.88 -10.20 2.13
CA LEU A 646 -13.13 -9.46 1.99
C LEU A 646 -14.21 -10.31 1.31
N TRP A 647 -13.90 -10.94 0.17
CA TRP A 647 -14.83 -11.81 -0.52
C TRP A 647 -15.16 -13.10 0.23
N SER A 648 -14.30 -13.53 1.16
CA SER A 648 -14.57 -14.64 2.06
C SER A 648 -15.56 -14.26 3.16
N ASN A 649 -15.44 -13.05 3.70
CA ASN A 649 -16.17 -12.62 4.88
C ASN A 649 -17.51 -11.93 4.56
N ILE A 650 -17.59 -11.10 3.52
CA ILE A 650 -18.82 -10.37 3.18
C ILE A 650 -20.06 -11.27 3.00
N PRO A 651 -19.98 -12.43 2.32
CA PRO A 651 -21.12 -13.35 2.25
C PRO A 651 -21.58 -13.85 3.62
N ILE A 652 -20.65 -14.06 4.56
CA ILE A 652 -20.95 -14.47 5.95
C ILE A 652 -21.73 -13.35 6.64
N VAL A 653 -21.24 -12.11 6.54
CA VAL A 653 -21.85 -10.95 7.19
C VAL A 653 -23.24 -10.65 6.61
N LEU A 654 -23.41 -10.74 5.28
CA LEU A 654 -24.72 -10.56 4.65
C LEU A 654 -25.69 -11.68 5.00
N GLY A 655 -25.23 -12.93 5.02
CA GLY A 655 -26.07 -14.09 5.33
C GLY A 655 -26.48 -14.20 6.79
N CYS A 656 -25.61 -13.80 7.72
CA CYS A 656 -25.80 -13.98 9.16
C CYS A 656 -25.98 -12.65 9.94
N GLY A 657 -25.78 -11.50 9.30
CA GLY A 657 -25.84 -10.17 9.95
C GLY A 657 -27.19 -9.85 10.57
N PHE A 658 -28.28 -10.50 10.15
CA PHE A 658 -29.58 -10.37 10.81
C PHE A 658 -29.54 -10.76 12.29
N LEU A 659 -28.67 -11.70 12.69
CA LEU A 659 -28.46 -12.10 14.08
C LEU A 659 -27.81 -10.97 14.87
N SER A 660 -26.78 -10.33 14.32
CA SER A 660 -26.15 -9.14 14.91
C SER A 660 -27.17 -8.02 15.08
N ILE A 661 -28.00 -7.76 14.05
CA ILE A 661 -29.03 -6.73 14.13
C ILE A 661 -30.07 -7.04 15.20
N LYS A 662 -30.48 -8.31 15.33
CA LYS A 662 -31.39 -8.74 16.41
C LYS A 662 -30.74 -8.50 17.78
N CYS A 663 -29.48 -8.91 17.96
CA CYS A 663 -28.72 -8.71 19.19
C CYS A 663 -28.60 -7.21 19.55
N LEU A 664 -28.18 -6.36 18.60
CA LEU A 664 -28.07 -4.91 18.77
C LEU A 664 -29.39 -4.23 19.14
N LYS A 665 -30.52 -4.73 18.63
CA LYS A 665 -31.86 -4.20 18.97
C LYS A 665 -32.34 -4.66 20.33
N ILE A 666 -32.02 -5.90 20.74
CA ILE A 666 -32.31 -6.40 22.09
C ILE A 666 -31.50 -5.61 23.11
N TYR A 667 -30.19 -5.48 22.88
CA TYR A 667 -29.29 -4.71 23.73
C TYR A 667 -29.76 -3.25 23.91
N ASP A 668 -30.16 -2.57 22.84
CA ASP A 668 -30.70 -1.20 22.92
C ASP A 668 -31.95 -1.08 23.78
N ARG A 669 -32.85 -2.06 23.70
CA ARG A 669 -34.07 -2.06 24.51
C ARG A 669 -33.74 -2.19 25.99
N ARG A 670 -32.83 -3.12 26.33
CA ARG A 670 -32.36 -3.37 27.70
C ARG A 670 -31.60 -2.17 28.26
N LEU A 671 -30.74 -1.55 27.45
CA LEU A 671 -30.04 -0.32 27.80
C LEU A 671 -31.00 0.84 28.10
N LYS A 672 -32.02 1.05 27.25
CA LYS A 672 -33.04 2.08 27.47
C LYS A 672 -33.96 1.79 28.66
N ALA A 673 -34.14 0.51 28.99
CA ALA A 673 -34.88 0.09 30.19
C ALA A 673 -34.06 0.28 31.49
N GLY A 674 -32.78 0.63 31.40
CA GLY A 674 -31.90 0.81 32.55
C GLY A 674 -31.42 -0.51 33.18
N GLU A 675 -31.44 -1.61 32.42
CA GLU A 675 -30.99 -2.92 32.92
C GLU A 675 -29.48 -2.98 33.17
N PHE A 676 -28.70 -2.15 32.47
CA PHE A 676 -27.26 -2.03 32.69
C PHE A 676 -27.00 -0.81 33.58
N VAL A 677 -26.58 -1.06 34.82
CA VAL A 677 -26.26 0.00 35.78
C VAL A 677 -24.79 0.40 35.60
N PRO A 678 -24.49 1.62 35.11
CA PRO A 678 -23.11 2.05 34.98
C PRO A 678 -22.49 2.24 36.37
N HIS A 679 -21.23 1.83 36.54
CA HIS A 679 -20.48 2.10 37.75
C HIS A 679 -19.59 3.34 37.59
N LYS A 680 -18.87 3.71 38.66
CA LYS A 680 -17.91 4.80 38.60
C LYS A 680 -16.81 4.43 37.61
N ALA A 681 -16.57 5.32 36.65
CA ALA A 681 -15.50 5.14 35.68
C ALA A 681 -14.15 4.98 36.39
N PRO A 682 -13.37 3.92 36.07
CA PRO A 682 -11.98 3.79 36.48
C PRO A 682 -11.12 4.94 35.95
N THR A 683 -9.90 5.08 36.46
CA THR A 683 -8.97 6.06 35.87
C THR A 683 -8.53 5.58 34.48
N MET A 684 -8.12 6.52 33.61
CA MET A 684 -7.62 6.13 32.28
C MET A 684 -6.40 5.21 32.40
N THR A 685 -5.55 5.41 33.41
CA THR A 685 -4.42 4.54 33.70
C THR A 685 -4.88 3.13 34.04
N ASP A 686 -5.89 2.98 34.90
CA ASP A 686 -6.45 1.65 35.25
C ASP A 686 -7.02 0.94 34.01
N VAL A 687 -7.75 1.67 33.17
CA VAL A 687 -8.32 1.12 31.92
C VAL A 687 -7.22 0.73 30.93
N MET A 688 -6.14 1.51 30.81
CA MET A 688 -5.00 1.17 29.95
C MET A 688 -4.23 -0.06 30.48
N ASP A 689 -4.08 -0.16 31.80
CA ASP A 689 -3.41 -1.27 32.48
C ASP A 689 -4.27 -2.54 32.55
N GLY A 690 -5.60 -2.43 32.40
CA GLY A 690 -6.53 -3.56 32.50
C GLY A 690 -7.05 -3.83 33.91
N HIS A 691 -6.77 -2.95 34.88
CA HIS A 691 -7.16 -3.12 36.28
C HIS A 691 -8.66 -2.85 36.55
N ASP A 692 -9.39 -2.32 35.57
CA ASP A 692 -10.84 -2.07 35.65
C ASP A 692 -11.68 -3.34 35.66
N VAL A 693 -11.14 -4.44 35.15
CA VAL A 693 -11.77 -5.76 35.09
C VAL A 693 -11.12 -6.78 36.04
N GLU A 694 -10.21 -6.33 36.89
CA GLU A 694 -9.61 -7.14 37.96
C GLU A 694 -10.51 -7.15 39.19
N LYS A 695 -10.66 -8.32 39.81
CA LYS A 695 -11.34 -8.42 41.11
C LYS A 695 -10.48 -7.73 42.15
N LYS A 696 -11.05 -6.79 42.90
CA LYS A 696 -10.43 -6.30 44.12
C LYS A 696 -10.53 -7.40 45.18
N ASP A 697 -9.38 -7.90 45.62
CA ASP A 697 -9.26 -8.84 46.74
C ASP A 697 -9.85 -8.29 48.05
#